data_AF-A0A285REP8-F1
#
_entry.id   AF-A0A285REP8-F1
#
_cell.length_a   1.000
_cell.length_b   1.000
_cell.length_c   1.000
_cell.angle_alpha   90.00
_cell.angle_beta   90.00
_cell.angle_gamma   90.00
#
_symmetry.space_group_name_H-M   'P 1'
#
loop_
_entity.id
_entity.type
_entity.pdbx_description
1 polymer ?
#
loop_
_entity_poly.entity_id
_entity_poly.type
_entity_poly.pdbx_seq_one_letter_code
_entity_poly.pdbx_strand_id
1 'polypeptide(L)'
;MKKEYKDLLNYWLEIDFVYIANKAGFLSKRLEVDEVYVNKTIHILDKMTRDENIDKNIVITILALLWEHADKERYDIRQVALLFLSRIGYPTSAIICDEGFDKKNCLFSPVHSLIQELSIMAHQEKNEVKICNKNFLLTDYQKKIWDAFDSDKKIVGISAPTSAGKSFVIALKIMYELSRKNMDVVYIVPTLSLINQVTEDFNSLRKEFGIENCLISSTYQSNQSDFNYIYVLTQEKAIASFDLNENAFNKNLVFVVDEVQNIERMQDENDERAKVLFDALLEFSYKENVLKVIVSGPRIENIDSFASDFFKDEAVDCSTNISPVLNITYSIAKYGRDYYFKQYCALTAKANQCKIEDSSMIIGYGKSKYDESYLEYLGLIVNKLGSNNQNLIFAPTVATARNIALSLKGKKNGEVQALVDYYKETVRDNYALSQALNNGVAYNHARLPMHVRRTVEKAISNKVVSNVVCTTTLLQGVNLPAQNIFIRNPHLYEKKSGQTPELTNYEMANLRGRAGRLLKDFVGRTFVLDENSFGETEGYEQEELFDNPEKELPTGFEVQYENYSAEIATALDNKMVVNDEMQGYGHLVSYIRQTVMRYDSGAKARLDNVGIHLTKEQVAAIILKMNELEVPREICSKNRYWDPMILNEIYTSDICDVPNSPIDRKAKDKLANVLKELRNNPCTSYMYNKYIPREYRNGRMRHIMCDDAIKWAKGIKLCDLLKGSYYDGPDGMDHIDNTIDMLERTVSYKLPLLLKPIYDMKLPESTFLSTLQVGANIPGIRHMIEIGIPRETAIYLYEKCFASEEGWEDEVEEKKIRQLIKDKFNELPYWIQVQLNYLI
;
A
#
# COMPACT_ATOMS: atom_id res chain seq x y z
N MET A 1 -11.87 39.71 12.81
CA MET A 1 -12.20 38.39 12.21
C MET A 1 -11.10 37.36 12.45
N LYS A 2 -9.86 37.50 11.95
CA LYS A 2 -8.81 36.46 12.17
C LYS A 2 -8.51 36.12 13.64
N LYS A 3 -8.58 37.08 14.57
CA LYS A 3 -8.36 36.83 16.02
C LYS A 3 -9.49 36.00 16.65
N GLU A 4 -10.73 36.35 16.34
CA GLU A 4 -11.92 35.70 16.90
C GLU A 4 -12.04 34.22 16.51
N TYR A 5 -11.62 33.88 15.28
CA TYR A 5 -11.59 32.48 14.81
C TYR A 5 -10.51 31.67 15.53
N LYS A 6 -9.35 32.27 15.78
CA LYS A 6 -8.27 31.64 16.55
C LYS A 6 -8.69 31.40 18.01
N ASP A 7 -9.35 32.38 18.63
CA ASP A 7 -9.86 32.25 19.99
C ASP A 7 -10.88 31.09 20.10
N LEU A 8 -11.76 30.96 19.10
CA LEU A 8 -12.74 29.87 19.03
C LEU A 8 -12.09 28.50 18.78
N LEU A 9 -11.14 28.43 17.85
CA LEU A 9 -10.36 27.22 17.58
C LEU A 9 -9.64 26.74 18.85
N ASN A 10 -8.95 27.65 19.54
CA ASN A 10 -8.22 27.32 20.78
C ASN A 10 -9.17 26.81 21.87
N TYR A 11 -10.36 27.40 22.00
CA TYR A 11 -11.38 26.93 22.96
C TYR A 11 -11.78 25.47 22.70
N TRP A 12 -12.13 25.13 21.46
CA TRP A 12 -12.53 23.77 21.11
C TRP A 12 -11.39 22.75 21.20
N LEU A 13 -10.16 23.17 20.87
CA LEU A 13 -8.97 22.35 21.07
C LEU A 13 -8.69 22.09 22.56
N GLU A 14 -8.90 23.09 23.44
CA GLU A 14 -8.77 22.91 24.89
C GLU A 14 -9.83 21.93 25.43
N ILE A 15 -11.08 22.00 24.95
CA ILE A 15 -12.14 21.05 25.29
C ILE A 15 -11.72 19.62 24.94
N ASP A 16 -11.28 19.38 23.69
CA ASP A 16 -10.81 18.05 23.26
C ASP A 16 -9.58 17.60 24.06
N PHE A 17 -8.63 18.52 24.31
CA PHE A 17 -7.41 18.23 25.07
C PHE A 17 -7.72 17.76 26.48
N VAL A 18 -8.55 18.51 27.21
CA VAL A 18 -8.93 18.17 28.59
C VAL A 18 -9.77 16.89 28.62
N TYR A 19 -10.68 16.69 27.67
CA TYR A 19 -11.46 15.47 27.56
C TYR A 19 -10.57 14.23 27.38
N ILE A 20 -9.61 14.28 26.45
CA ILE A 20 -8.69 13.17 26.19
C ILE A 20 -7.71 12.96 27.36
N ALA A 21 -7.20 14.03 27.98
CA ALA A 21 -6.34 13.93 29.16
C ALA A 21 -7.06 13.26 30.35
N ASN A 22 -8.34 13.60 30.58
CA ASN A 22 -9.18 12.92 31.58
C ASN A 22 -9.41 11.45 31.21
N LYS A 23 -9.70 11.16 29.93
CA LYS A 23 -9.90 9.79 29.44
C LYS A 23 -8.66 8.92 29.64
N ALA A 24 -7.46 9.49 29.47
CA ALA A 24 -6.19 8.83 29.79
C ALA A 24 -5.95 8.67 31.31
N GLY A 25 -6.61 9.49 32.14
CA GLY A 25 -6.37 9.56 33.58
C GLY A 25 -5.11 10.36 33.93
N PHE A 26 -4.72 11.32 33.08
CA PHE A 26 -3.55 12.18 33.30
C PHE A 26 -3.88 13.49 34.02
N LEU A 27 -5.16 13.86 34.05
CA LEU A 27 -5.67 15.10 34.61
C LEU A 27 -7.00 14.80 35.31
N SER A 28 -7.30 15.54 36.38
CA SER A 28 -8.58 15.50 37.09
C SER A 28 -9.49 16.71 36.79
N LYS A 29 -8.94 17.79 36.21
CA LYS A 29 -9.69 18.96 35.74
C LYS A 29 -10.72 18.55 34.70
N ARG A 30 -12.00 18.85 34.94
CA ARG A 30 -13.06 18.74 33.93
C ARG A 30 -13.34 20.10 33.29
N LEU A 31 -13.56 20.09 31.98
CA LEU A 31 -14.03 21.24 31.22
C LEU A 31 -15.32 20.83 30.52
N GLU A 32 -16.41 21.53 30.79
CA GLU A 32 -17.70 21.29 30.14
C GLU A 32 -17.90 22.30 29.00
N VAL A 33 -18.66 21.88 27.97
CA VAL A 33 -19.00 22.74 26.84
C VAL A 33 -20.03 23.78 27.28
N ASP A 34 -19.70 25.05 27.12
CA ASP A 34 -20.57 26.18 27.46
C ASP A 34 -21.54 26.48 26.30
N GLU A 35 -22.84 26.58 26.61
CA GLU A 35 -23.90 26.94 25.66
C GLU A 35 -23.62 28.26 24.93
N VAL A 36 -23.05 29.25 25.63
CA VAL A 36 -22.68 30.54 25.02
C VAL A 36 -21.65 30.31 23.91
N TYR A 37 -20.71 29.40 24.12
CA TYR A 37 -19.70 29.06 23.12
C TYR A 37 -20.26 28.21 21.98
N VAL A 38 -21.22 27.33 22.21
CA VAL A 38 -21.93 26.62 21.12
C VAL A 38 -22.63 27.61 20.20
N ASN A 39 -23.45 28.51 20.75
CA ASN A 39 -24.16 29.52 19.97
C ASN A 39 -23.22 30.49 19.26
N LYS A 40 -22.17 30.93 19.94
CA LYS A 40 -21.11 31.77 19.35
C LYS A 40 -20.40 31.04 18.20
N THR A 41 -20.14 29.74 18.35
CA THR A 41 -19.54 28.90 17.30
C THR A 41 -20.41 28.89 16.06
N ILE A 42 -21.70 28.59 16.22
CA ILE A 42 -22.66 28.53 15.11
C ILE A 42 -22.73 29.88 14.37
N HIS A 43 -22.81 30.99 15.12
CA HIS A 43 -22.85 32.35 14.54
C HIS A 43 -21.58 32.68 13.74
N ILE A 44 -20.41 32.37 14.30
CA ILE A 44 -19.12 32.61 13.64
C ILE A 44 -18.98 31.75 12.38
N LEU A 45 -19.32 30.46 12.46
CA LEU A 45 -19.26 29.56 11.31
C LEU A 45 -20.24 29.96 10.20
N ASP A 46 -21.45 30.43 10.53
CA ASP A 46 -22.39 30.96 9.53
C ASP A 46 -21.81 32.16 8.78
N LYS A 47 -21.11 33.06 9.48
CA LYS A 47 -20.43 34.19 8.85
C LYS A 47 -19.23 33.74 8.00
N MET A 48 -18.41 32.82 8.51
CA MET A 48 -17.23 32.29 7.84
C MET A 48 -17.58 31.56 6.54
N THR A 49 -18.61 30.71 6.57
CA THR A 49 -19.01 29.86 5.43
C THR A 49 -19.65 30.62 4.27
N ARG A 50 -19.93 31.92 4.44
CA ARG A 50 -20.41 32.82 3.38
C ARG A 50 -19.28 33.59 2.68
N ASP A 51 -18.06 33.53 3.22
CA ASP A 51 -16.89 34.17 2.63
C ASP A 51 -16.20 33.20 1.67
N GLU A 52 -15.99 33.61 0.42
CA GLU A 52 -15.34 32.78 -0.60
C GLU A 52 -13.84 32.56 -0.31
N ASN A 53 -13.19 33.48 0.42
CA ASN A 53 -11.76 33.38 0.76
C ASN A 53 -11.51 32.72 2.11
N ILE A 54 -12.46 31.91 2.58
CA ILE A 54 -12.37 31.28 3.90
C ILE A 54 -11.29 30.20 3.93
N ASP A 55 -10.61 30.09 5.07
CA ASP A 55 -9.80 28.92 5.37
C ASP A 55 -10.72 27.75 5.74
N LYS A 56 -11.00 26.89 4.76
CA LYS A 56 -11.88 25.71 4.90
C LYS A 56 -11.37 24.74 5.98
N ASN A 57 -10.05 24.67 6.25
CA ASN A 57 -9.51 23.80 7.30
C ASN A 57 -9.97 24.23 8.69
N ILE A 58 -10.03 25.54 8.97
CA ILE A 58 -10.51 26.05 10.25
C ILE A 58 -11.98 25.70 10.44
N VAL A 59 -12.81 25.87 9.40
CA VAL A 59 -14.25 25.53 9.43
C VAL A 59 -14.44 24.04 9.72
N ILE A 60 -13.78 23.17 8.96
CA ILE A 60 -13.86 21.70 9.14
C ILE A 60 -13.40 21.32 10.56
N THR A 61 -12.32 21.91 11.05
CA THR A 61 -11.77 21.60 12.38
C THR A 61 -12.72 21.99 13.50
N ILE A 62 -13.24 23.22 13.49
CA ILE A 62 -14.17 23.69 14.53
C ILE A 62 -15.47 22.88 14.47
N LEU A 63 -15.98 22.58 13.28
CA LEU A 63 -17.20 21.81 13.09
C LEU A 63 -17.03 20.35 13.55
N ALA A 64 -15.88 19.73 13.27
CA ALA A 64 -15.54 18.40 13.75
C ALA A 64 -15.50 18.35 15.29
N LEU A 65 -14.87 19.33 15.93
CA LEU A 65 -14.80 19.41 17.39
C LEU A 65 -16.16 19.72 18.03
N LEU A 66 -16.94 20.61 17.40
CA LEU A 66 -18.32 20.89 17.81
C LEU A 66 -19.16 19.60 17.72
N TRP A 67 -19.07 18.85 16.62
CA TRP A 67 -19.78 17.59 16.46
C TRP A 67 -19.34 16.52 17.46
N GLU A 68 -18.07 16.47 17.82
CA GLU A 68 -17.54 15.49 18.75
C GLU A 68 -18.00 15.76 20.20
N HIS A 69 -17.99 17.03 20.62
CA HIS A 69 -18.12 17.40 22.04
C HIS A 69 -19.45 18.06 22.42
N ALA A 70 -20.19 18.64 21.47
CA ALA A 70 -21.48 19.24 21.80
C ALA A 70 -22.55 18.18 22.08
N ASP A 71 -23.44 18.50 23.01
CA ASP A 71 -24.59 17.68 23.35
C ASP A 71 -25.61 17.67 22.19
N LYS A 72 -25.68 16.53 21.49
CA LYS A 72 -26.56 16.32 20.34
C LYS A 72 -28.03 16.15 20.72
N GLU A 73 -28.34 15.85 21.99
CA GLU A 73 -29.73 15.83 22.46
C GLU A 73 -30.26 17.25 22.69
N ARG A 74 -29.36 18.17 23.06
CA ARG A 74 -29.68 19.57 23.31
C ARG A 74 -29.64 20.45 22.06
N TYR A 75 -28.70 20.20 21.14
CA TYR A 75 -28.49 21.04 19.96
C TYR A 75 -28.62 20.21 18.67
N ASP A 76 -29.42 20.70 17.72
CA ASP A 76 -29.53 20.11 16.38
C ASP A 76 -28.33 20.53 15.49
N ILE A 77 -27.14 20.02 15.85
CA ILE A 77 -25.88 20.32 15.13
C ILE A 77 -25.94 19.80 13.69
N ARG A 78 -26.77 18.80 13.39
CA ARG A 78 -26.96 18.26 12.03
C ARG A 78 -27.35 19.34 11.04
N GLN A 79 -28.35 20.18 11.36
CA GLN A 79 -28.85 21.23 10.47
C GLN A 79 -27.74 22.22 10.08
N VAL A 80 -26.96 22.59 11.10
CA VAL A 80 -25.84 23.52 11.00
C VAL A 80 -24.73 22.91 10.14
N ALA A 81 -24.38 21.66 10.43
CA ALA A 81 -23.32 20.94 9.74
C ALA A 81 -23.65 20.73 8.26
N LEU A 82 -24.88 20.31 7.93
CA LEU A 82 -25.36 20.13 6.56
C LEU A 82 -25.19 21.41 5.73
N LEU A 83 -25.67 22.53 6.26
CA LEU A 83 -25.59 23.82 5.58
C LEU A 83 -24.15 24.29 5.39
N PHE A 84 -23.35 24.26 6.47
CA PHE A 84 -22.00 24.82 6.45
C PHE A 84 -21.04 24.00 5.58
N LEU A 85 -21.08 22.67 5.70
CA LEU A 85 -20.26 21.78 4.89
C LEU A 85 -20.65 21.85 3.41
N SER A 86 -21.94 21.96 3.09
CA SER A 86 -22.40 22.15 1.70
C SER A 86 -21.92 23.48 1.12
N ARG A 87 -22.00 24.58 1.88
CA ARG A 87 -21.51 25.91 1.43
C ARG A 87 -20.03 25.93 1.09
N ILE A 88 -19.20 25.30 1.92
CA ILE A 88 -17.75 25.25 1.69
C ILE A 88 -17.32 24.16 0.70
N GLY A 89 -18.26 23.41 0.12
CA GLY A 89 -17.95 22.41 -0.89
C GLY A 89 -17.51 21.05 -0.37
N TYR A 90 -17.91 20.69 0.84
CA TYR A 90 -17.68 19.38 1.45
C TYR A 90 -19.00 18.65 1.79
N PRO A 91 -19.96 18.57 0.85
CA PRO A 91 -21.25 17.95 1.13
C PRO A 91 -21.12 16.44 1.44
N THR A 92 -20.06 15.76 0.99
CA THR A 92 -19.78 14.37 1.38
C THR A 92 -19.48 14.22 2.87
N SER A 93 -18.73 15.14 3.47
CA SER A 93 -18.52 15.16 4.92
C SER A 93 -19.83 15.39 5.67
N ALA A 94 -20.79 16.09 5.05
CA ALA A 94 -22.10 16.35 5.64
C ALA A 94 -22.96 15.09 5.78
N ILE A 95 -22.72 14.07 4.96
CA ILE A 95 -23.38 12.75 5.07
C ILE A 95 -23.15 12.10 6.45
N ILE A 96 -22.00 12.38 7.08
CA ILE A 96 -21.68 11.87 8.43
C ILE A 96 -22.71 12.33 9.47
N CYS A 97 -23.29 13.52 9.26
CA CYS A 97 -24.26 14.12 10.17
C CYS A 97 -25.70 13.66 9.93
N ASP A 98 -25.98 12.93 8.84
CA ASP A 98 -27.33 12.62 8.41
C ASP A 98 -27.55 11.12 8.20
N GLU A 99 -27.95 10.43 9.27
CA GLU A 99 -28.23 8.99 9.25
C GLU A 99 -29.33 8.61 8.24
N GLY A 100 -30.24 9.55 7.92
CA GLY A 100 -31.32 9.36 6.96
C GLY A 100 -30.97 9.67 5.50
N PHE A 101 -29.71 10.01 5.19
CA PHE A 101 -29.29 10.33 3.82
C PHE A 101 -29.63 9.21 2.83
N ASP A 102 -30.40 9.55 1.81
CA ASP A 102 -30.76 8.63 0.73
C ASP A 102 -29.59 8.50 -0.25
N LYS A 103 -28.78 7.47 -0.04
CA LYS A 103 -27.64 7.14 -0.90
C LYS A 103 -28.01 6.89 -2.36
N LYS A 104 -29.25 6.45 -2.65
CA LYS A 104 -29.66 6.11 -4.01
C LYS A 104 -29.94 7.37 -4.84
N ASN A 105 -30.57 8.36 -4.22
CA ASN A 105 -30.97 9.61 -4.87
C ASN A 105 -30.09 10.81 -4.50
N CYS A 106 -29.08 10.62 -3.65
CA CYS A 106 -28.21 11.68 -3.11
C CYS A 106 -28.95 12.80 -2.37
N LEU A 107 -30.01 12.46 -1.64
CA LEU A 107 -30.85 13.43 -0.93
C LEU A 107 -30.58 13.40 0.58
N PHE A 108 -30.36 14.57 1.17
CA PHE A 108 -30.36 14.73 2.63
C PHE A 108 -31.79 14.66 3.18
N SER A 109 -31.94 14.18 4.41
CA SER A 109 -33.23 14.23 5.10
C SER A 109 -33.65 15.69 5.30
N PRO A 110 -34.97 15.96 5.39
CA PRO A 110 -35.48 17.34 5.49
C PRO A 110 -34.81 18.17 6.59
N VAL A 111 -34.66 19.46 6.31
CA VAL A 111 -34.15 20.49 7.23
C VAL A 111 -35.29 21.43 7.66
N HIS A 112 -35.17 22.09 8.81
CA HIS A 112 -36.29 22.86 9.39
C HIS A 112 -36.67 24.12 8.58
N SER A 113 -35.80 24.58 7.68
CA SER A 113 -35.98 25.81 6.91
C SER A 113 -35.89 25.54 5.41
N LEU A 114 -36.95 25.88 4.68
CA LEU A 114 -37.00 25.77 3.23
C LEU A 114 -35.88 26.56 2.53
N ILE A 115 -35.49 27.72 3.08
CA ILE A 115 -34.39 28.52 2.52
C ILE A 115 -33.05 27.79 2.68
N GLN A 116 -32.83 27.13 3.83
CA GLN A 116 -31.63 26.33 4.05
C GLN A 116 -31.63 25.10 3.15
N GLU A 117 -32.78 24.44 2.98
CA GLU A 117 -32.95 23.30 2.09
C GLU A 117 -32.59 23.67 0.65
N LEU A 118 -33.18 24.75 0.13
CA LEU A 118 -32.86 25.25 -1.21
C LEU A 118 -31.38 25.64 -1.36
N SER A 119 -30.78 26.22 -0.31
CA SER A 119 -29.35 26.55 -0.32
C SER A 119 -28.49 25.28 -0.37
N ILE A 120 -28.81 24.26 0.43
CA ILE A 120 -28.10 22.98 0.41
C ILE A 120 -28.23 22.34 -0.96
N MET A 121 -29.43 22.24 -1.52
CA MET A 121 -29.67 21.68 -2.84
C MET A 121 -28.89 22.40 -3.95
N ALA A 122 -28.87 23.74 -3.93
CA ALA A 122 -28.11 24.53 -4.90
C ALA A 122 -26.59 24.30 -4.81
N HIS A 123 -26.05 24.03 -3.62
CA HIS A 123 -24.65 23.67 -3.45
C HIS A 123 -24.37 22.21 -3.81
N GLN A 124 -25.30 21.30 -3.54
CA GLN A 124 -25.19 19.89 -3.93
C GLN A 124 -25.13 19.72 -5.44
N GLU A 125 -26.01 20.41 -6.19
CA GLU A 125 -26.11 20.29 -7.65
C GLU A 125 -24.76 20.51 -8.34
N LYS A 126 -23.94 21.44 -7.83
CA LYS A 126 -22.60 21.74 -8.38
C LYS A 126 -21.62 20.56 -8.26
N ASN A 127 -21.81 19.73 -7.24
CA ASN A 127 -20.91 18.64 -6.86
C ASN A 127 -21.53 17.26 -7.10
N GLU A 128 -22.71 17.21 -7.69
CA GLU A 128 -23.40 15.98 -8.04
C GLU A 128 -22.96 15.54 -9.44
N VAL A 129 -22.57 14.26 -9.55
CA VAL A 129 -22.26 13.64 -10.83
C VAL A 129 -23.17 12.44 -11.05
N LYS A 130 -23.60 12.25 -12.29
CA LYS A 130 -24.48 11.14 -12.67
C LYS A 130 -23.74 10.15 -13.55
N ILE A 131 -23.76 8.89 -13.15
CA ILE A 131 -23.17 7.77 -13.87
C ILE A 131 -24.28 6.75 -14.12
N CYS A 132 -24.58 6.48 -15.39
CA CYS A 132 -25.74 5.69 -15.79
C CYS A 132 -27.03 6.20 -15.11
N ASN A 133 -27.60 5.41 -14.19
CA ASN A 133 -28.83 5.72 -13.46
C ASN A 133 -28.61 6.04 -11.99
N LYS A 134 -27.37 6.36 -11.57
CA LYS A 134 -27.02 6.66 -10.18
C LYS A 134 -26.33 8.00 -10.06
N ASN A 135 -26.64 8.69 -8.97
CA ASN A 135 -26.04 9.97 -8.62
C ASN A 135 -24.97 9.74 -7.55
N PHE A 136 -23.93 10.57 -7.57
CA PHE A 136 -22.88 10.61 -6.57
C PHE A 136 -22.63 12.04 -6.17
N LEU A 137 -22.46 12.24 -4.87
CA LEU A 137 -22.11 13.53 -4.32
C LEU A 137 -20.61 13.56 -4.06
N LEU A 138 -19.93 14.58 -4.57
CA LEU A 138 -18.48 14.78 -4.46
C LEU A 138 -18.17 16.00 -3.57
N THR A 139 -16.92 16.14 -3.12
CA THR A 139 -16.41 17.45 -2.66
C THR A 139 -16.06 18.34 -3.85
N ASP A 140 -15.92 19.66 -3.65
CA ASP A 140 -15.38 20.59 -4.66
C ASP A 140 -14.04 20.07 -5.22
N TYR A 141 -13.19 19.51 -4.33
CA TYR A 141 -11.91 18.94 -4.71
C TYR A 141 -12.06 17.71 -5.62
N GLN A 142 -12.92 16.77 -5.22
CA GLN A 142 -13.22 15.59 -6.04
C GLN A 142 -13.86 16.01 -7.38
N LYS A 143 -14.74 17.02 -7.38
CA LYS A 143 -15.32 17.56 -8.62
C LYS A 143 -14.26 18.21 -9.51
N LYS A 144 -13.27 18.90 -8.96
CA LYS A 144 -12.11 19.41 -9.71
C LYS A 144 -11.34 18.27 -10.39
N ILE A 145 -11.08 17.16 -9.69
CA ILE A 145 -10.45 15.97 -10.31
C ILE A 145 -11.34 15.43 -11.44
N TRP A 146 -12.64 15.27 -11.19
CA TRP A 146 -13.60 14.79 -12.18
C TRP A 146 -13.56 15.63 -13.46
N ASP A 147 -13.56 16.96 -13.32
CA ASP A 147 -13.54 17.89 -14.46
C ASP A 147 -12.17 17.94 -15.15
N ALA A 148 -11.07 17.75 -14.41
CA ALA A 148 -9.72 17.70 -14.97
C ALA A 148 -9.52 16.51 -15.94
N PHE A 149 -10.23 15.40 -15.73
CA PHE A 149 -10.24 14.30 -16.70
C PHE A 149 -10.80 14.73 -18.06
N ASP A 150 -11.80 15.62 -18.07
CA ASP A 150 -12.45 16.14 -19.28
C ASP A 150 -11.71 17.32 -19.91
N SER A 151 -10.64 17.80 -19.28
CA SER A 151 -9.79 18.85 -19.87
C SER A 151 -9.03 18.36 -21.10
N ASP A 152 -8.66 19.31 -21.98
CA ASP A 152 -7.89 19.03 -23.21
C ASP A 152 -6.46 18.56 -22.93
N LYS A 153 -5.93 18.79 -21.72
CA LYS A 153 -4.57 18.37 -21.35
C LYS A 153 -4.50 16.85 -21.20
N LYS A 154 -3.42 16.23 -21.67
CA LYS A 154 -3.23 14.77 -21.58
C LYS A 154 -2.98 14.30 -20.14
N ILE A 155 -2.36 15.12 -19.30
CA ILE A 155 -1.86 14.72 -17.97
C ILE A 155 -2.63 15.41 -16.85
N VAL A 156 -2.94 14.66 -15.79
CA VAL A 156 -3.53 15.18 -14.55
C VAL A 156 -2.66 14.75 -13.36
N GLY A 157 -2.12 15.72 -12.64
CA GLY A 157 -1.41 15.53 -11.38
C GLY A 157 -2.35 15.72 -10.20
N ILE A 158 -2.44 14.74 -9.29
CA ILE A 158 -3.35 14.72 -8.15
C ILE A 158 -2.55 14.55 -6.84
N SER A 159 -2.47 15.61 -6.04
CA SER A 159 -1.83 15.58 -4.72
C SER A 159 -2.83 15.94 -3.61
N ALA A 160 -3.09 15.03 -2.67
CA ALA A 160 -3.94 15.34 -1.51
C ALA A 160 -3.73 14.42 -0.31
N PRO A 161 -4.09 14.83 0.92
CA PRO A 161 -4.12 13.94 2.07
C PRO A 161 -4.82 12.59 1.79
N THR A 162 -4.39 11.53 2.49
CA THR A 162 -4.93 10.16 2.33
C THR A 162 -6.45 10.09 2.51
N SER A 163 -7.00 10.93 3.39
CA SER A 163 -8.43 11.06 3.70
C SER A 163 -9.27 11.75 2.61
N ALA A 164 -8.67 12.36 1.59
CA ALA A 164 -9.41 13.16 0.58
C ALA A 164 -10.22 12.34 -0.43
N GLY A 165 -10.05 11.01 -0.47
CA GLY A 165 -10.82 10.13 -1.36
C GLY A 165 -10.45 10.22 -2.84
N LYS A 166 -9.14 10.35 -3.15
CA LYS A 166 -8.61 10.40 -4.52
C LYS A 166 -8.97 9.18 -5.36
N SER A 167 -8.66 7.97 -4.86
CA SER A 167 -8.87 6.73 -5.60
C SER A 167 -10.36 6.46 -5.90
N PHE A 168 -11.27 6.92 -5.02
CA PHE A 168 -12.72 6.82 -5.25
C PHE A 168 -13.17 7.60 -6.49
N VAL A 169 -12.77 8.88 -6.61
CA VAL A 169 -13.19 9.70 -7.76
C VAL A 169 -12.51 9.27 -9.06
N ILE A 170 -11.25 8.81 -9.00
CA ILE A 170 -10.54 8.22 -10.14
C ILE A 170 -11.32 6.99 -10.65
N ALA A 171 -11.68 6.06 -9.75
CA ALA A 171 -12.42 4.86 -10.11
C ALA A 171 -13.81 5.18 -10.69
N LEU A 172 -14.55 6.11 -10.07
CA LEU A 172 -15.84 6.57 -10.59
C LEU A 172 -15.73 7.13 -12.01
N LYS A 173 -14.76 8.02 -12.25
CA LYS A 173 -14.58 8.66 -13.57
C LYS A 173 -14.14 7.65 -14.63
N ILE A 174 -13.29 6.70 -14.28
CA ILE A 174 -12.92 5.59 -15.18
C ILE A 174 -14.16 4.78 -15.58
N MET A 175 -15.00 4.38 -14.63
CA MET A 175 -16.22 3.62 -14.93
C MET A 175 -17.19 4.43 -15.81
N TYR A 176 -17.28 5.74 -15.59
CA TYR A 176 -18.04 6.64 -16.45
C TYR A 176 -17.50 6.66 -17.89
N GLU A 177 -16.20 6.79 -18.08
CA GLU A 177 -15.59 6.77 -19.42
C GLU A 177 -15.77 5.41 -20.12
N LEU A 178 -15.57 4.30 -19.40
CA LEU A 178 -15.73 2.94 -19.94
C LEU A 178 -17.18 2.61 -20.32
N SER A 179 -18.16 3.29 -19.72
CA SER A 179 -19.57 3.16 -20.13
C SER A 179 -19.86 3.81 -21.49
N ARG A 180 -18.95 4.62 -22.02
CA ARG A 180 -19.15 5.47 -23.21
C ARG A 180 -18.11 5.24 -24.31
N LYS A 181 -16.90 4.83 -23.94
CA LYS A 181 -15.74 4.70 -24.83
C LYS A 181 -15.23 3.26 -24.86
N ASN A 182 -14.70 2.86 -26.00
CA ASN A 182 -13.99 1.60 -26.16
C ASN A 182 -12.49 1.85 -25.95
N MET A 183 -12.00 1.58 -24.75
CA MET A 183 -10.63 1.84 -24.33
C MET A 183 -10.25 0.92 -23.18
N ASP A 184 -8.96 0.70 -22.99
CA ASP A 184 -8.44 -0.03 -21.84
C ASP A 184 -7.96 0.94 -20.76
N VAL A 185 -7.72 0.41 -19.57
CA VAL A 185 -7.18 1.15 -18.44
C VAL A 185 -6.04 0.35 -17.86
N VAL A 186 -4.89 0.98 -17.68
CA VAL A 186 -3.80 0.41 -16.88
C VAL A 186 -3.69 1.19 -15.59
N TYR A 187 -3.98 0.53 -14.47
CA TYR A 187 -3.95 1.09 -13.13
C TYR A 187 -2.80 0.45 -12.35
N ILE A 188 -1.72 1.22 -12.13
CA ILE A 188 -0.56 0.78 -11.35
C ILE A 188 -0.78 1.10 -9.88
N VAL A 189 -0.60 0.07 -9.04
CA VAL A 189 -0.56 0.18 -7.58
C VAL A 189 0.70 -0.49 -7.03
N PRO A 190 1.29 0.01 -5.93
CA PRO A 190 2.56 -0.50 -5.47
C PRO A 190 2.45 -1.95 -4.98
N THR A 191 1.38 -2.32 -4.26
CA THR A 191 1.32 -3.58 -3.51
C THR A 191 0.22 -4.54 -3.99
N LEU A 192 0.43 -5.84 -3.78
CA LEU A 192 -0.58 -6.89 -4.03
C LEU A 192 -1.86 -6.68 -3.21
N SER A 193 -1.76 -6.12 -2.00
CA SER A 193 -2.93 -5.79 -1.18
C SER A 193 -3.78 -4.71 -1.86
N LEU A 194 -3.14 -3.68 -2.43
CA LEU A 194 -3.85 -2.66 -3.20
C LEU A 194 -4.44 -3.20 -4.50
N ILE A 195 -3.79 -4.15 -5.18
CA ILE A 195 -4.39 -4.81 -6.37
C ILE A 195 -5.75 -5.38 -6.02
N ASN A 196 -5.83 -6.13 -4.93
CA ASN A 196 -7.08 -6.76 -4.52
C ASN A 196 -8.14 -5.72 -4.19
N GLN A 197 -7.78 -4.69 -3.40
CA GLN A 197 -8.70 -3.64 -3.02
C GLN A 197 -9.25 -2.90 -4.25
N VAL A 198 -8.37 -2.44 -5.15
CA VAL A 198 -8.76 -1.72 -6.37
C VAL A 198 -9.57 -2.62 -7.31
N THR A 199 -9.21 -3.90 -7.42
CA THR A 199 -9.99 -4.89 -8.19
C THR A 199 -11.39 -5.09 -7.60
N GLU A 200 -11.51 -5.18 -6.27
CA GLU A 200 -12.80 -5.28 -5.57
C GLU A 200 -13.65 -4.01 -5.77
N ASP A 201 -13.04 -2.83 -5.66
CA ASP A 201 -13.71 -1.55 -5.86
C ASP A 201 -14.25 -1.43 -7.30
N PHE A 202 -13.44 -1.75 -8.31
CA PHE A 202 -13.90 -1.76 -9.70
C PHE A 202 -14.97 -2.82 -9.97
N ASN A 203 -14.86 -4.02 -9.40
CA ASN A 203 -15.89 -5.05 -9.57
C ASN A 203 -17.22 -4.63 -8.93
N SER A 204 -17.16 -4.02 -7.75
CA SER A 204 -18.33 -3.47 -7.08
C SER A 204 -19.00 -2.41 -7.94
N LEU A 205 -18.23 -1.41 -8.43
CA LEU A 205 -18.74 -0.35 -9.29
C LEU A 205 -19.30 -0.89 -10.62
N ARG A 206 -18.61 -1.85 -11.25
CA ARG A 206 -19.06 -2.51 -12.47
C ARG A 206 -20.43 -3.15 -12.31
N LYS A 207 -20.64 -3.89 -11.22
CA LYS A 207 -21.91 -4.52 -10.86
C LYS A 207 -22.98 -3.49 -10.53
N GLU A 208 -22.59 -2.46 -9.80
CA GLU A 208 -23.45 -1.33 -9.40
C GLU A 208 -23.97 -0.54 -10.61
N PHE A 209 -23.18 -0.40 -11.67
CA PHE A 209 -23.53 0.33 -12.90
C PHE A 209 -24.05 -0.55 -14.03
N GLY A 210 -23.99 -1.88 -13.91
CA GLY A 210 -24.42 -2.81 -14.94
C GLY A 210 -23.54 -2.76 -16.20
N ILE A 211 -22.24 -2.55 -16.06
CA ILE A 211 -21.31 -2.47 -17.19
C ILE A 211 -20.82 -3.88 -17.54
N GLU A 212 -21.46 -4.51 -18.53
CA GLU A 212 -21.17 -5.91 -18.91
C GLU A 212 -19.92 -6.03 -19.81
N ASN A 213 -19.66 -5.05 -20.68
CA ASN A 213 -18.53 -5.05 -21.62
C ASN A 213 -17.20 -4.60 -21.00
N CYS A 214 -16.97 -4.95 -19.73
CA CYS A 214 -15.75 -4.60 -18.99
C CYS A 214 -15.24 -5.81 -18.20
N LEU A 215 -13.96 -6.13 -18.38
CA LEU A 215 -13.24 -7.16 -17.65
C LEU A 215 -12.16 -6.52 -16.79
N ILE A 216 -12.00 -6.99 -15.55
CA ILE A 216 -10.96 -6.52 -14.64
C ILE A 216 -9.97 -7.66 -14.46
N SER A 217 -8.70 -7.40 -14.75
CA SER A 217 -7.64 -8.40 -14.71
C SER A 217 -6.44 -7.88 -13.93
N SER A 218 -5.79 -8.80 -13.21
CA SER A 218 -4.51 -8.52 -12.55
C SER A 218 -3.30 -8.94 -13.38
N THR A 219 -3.53 -9.36 -14.63
CA THR A 219 -2.50 -9.82 -15.57
C THR A 219 -2.85 -9.36 -16.98
N TYR A 220 -1.85 -9.01 -17.79
CA TYR A 220 -2.05 -8.63 -19.18
C TYR A 220 -2.46 -9.86 -20.03
N GLN A 221 -3.41 -9.66 -20.94
CA GLN A 221 -3.81 -10.66 -21.93
C GLN A 221 -3.46 -10.15 -23.33
N SER A 222 -2.73 -10.95 -24.11
CA SER A 222 -2.31 -10.58 -25.46
C SER A 222 -3.43 -10.64 -26.51
N ASN A 223 -4.51 -11.36 -26.20
CA ASN A 223 -5.63 -11.54 -27.12
C ASN A 223 -6.49 -10.27 -27.20
N GLN A 224 -6.58 -9.70 -28.40
CA GLN A 224 -7.49 -8.58 -28.66
C GLN A 224 -8.94 -9.06 -28.56
N SER A 225 -9.66 -8.53 -27.57
CA SER A 225 -11.10 -8.74 -27.42
C SER A 225 -11.83 -7.41 -27.61
N ASP A 226 -13.10 -7.47 -28.01
CA ASP A 226 -13.96 -6.27 -28.08
C ASP A 226 -14.30 -5.70 -26.68
N PHE A 227 -13.97 -6.40 -25.59
CA PHE A 227 -14.18 -5.93 -24.23
C PHE A 227 -13.20 -4.82 -23.86
N ASN A 228 -13.64 -3.94 -22.96
CA ASN A 228 -12.77 -3.02 -22.26
C ASN A 228 -12.07 -3.76 -21.12
N TYR A 229 -10.75 -3.59 -21.00
CA TYR A 229 -9.99 -4.14 -19.89
C TYR A 229 -9.57 -3.07 -18.90
N ILE A 230 -9.74 -3.37 -17.61
CA ILE A 230 -9.08 -2.66 -16.50
C ILE A 230 -7.99 -3.58 -15.98
N TYR A 231 -6.74 -3.28 -16.35
CA TYR A 231 -5.55 -3.96 -15.85
C TYR A 231 -5.11 -3.31 -14.53
N VAL A 232 -5.35 -3.98 -13.41
CA VAL A 232 -4.87 -3.53 -12.09
C VAL A 232 -3.57 -4.27 -11.78
N LEU A 233 -2.44 -3.61 -12.01
CA LEU A 233 -1.11 -4.23 -12.02
C LEU A 233 -0.21 -3.64 -10.95
N THR A 234 0.76 -4.42 -10.48
CA THR A 234 1.96 -3.83 -9.86
C THR A 234 2.92 -3.38 -10.94
N GLN A 235 3.89 -2.53 -10.58
CA GLN A 235 4.96 -2.12 -11.49
C GLN A 235 5.70 -3.32 -12.11
N GLU A 236 5.94 -4.39 -11.35
CA GLU A 236 6.63 -5.59 -11.83
C GLU A 236 5.81 -6.32 -12.90
N LYS A 237 4.49 -6.45 -12.69
CA LYS A 237 3.59 -7.10 -13.66
C LYS A 237 3.47 -6.29 -14.95
N ALA A 238 3.47 -4.96 -14.85
CA ALA A 238 3.45 -4.08 -16.02
C ALA A 238 4.73 -4.24 -16.86
N ILE A 239 5.90 -4.18 -16.21
CA ILE A 239 7.19 -4.40 -16.90
C ILE A 239 7.28 -5.80 -17.50
N ALA A 240 6.87 -6.84 -16.76
CA ALA A 240 6.85 -8.21 -17.29
C ALA A 240 5.98 -8.34 -18.56
N SER A 241 4.92 -7.54 -18.68
CA SER A 241 4.06 -7.52 -19.87
C SER A 241 4.80 -6.95 -21.10
N PHE A 242 5.60 -5.89 -20.91
CA PHE A 242 6.45 -5.34 -21.97
C PHE A 242 7.61 -6.27 -22.36
N ASP A 243 8.19 -6.97 -21.39
CA ASP A 243 9.28 -7.91 -21.63
C ASP A 243 8.79 -9.17 -22.40
N LEU A 244 7.50 -9.53 -22.28
CA LEU A 244 6.87 -10.61 -23.04
C LEU A 244 6.43 -10.17 -24.45
N ASN A 245 5.93 -8.95 -24.58
CA ASN A 245 5.47 -8.39 -25.85
C ASN A 245 5.76 -6.89 -25.88
N GLU A 246 6.67 -6.46 -26.76
CA GLU A 246 7.03 -5.04 -26.90
C GLU A 246 5.82 -4.14 -27.23
N ASN A 247 4.81 -4.71 -27.90
CA ASN A 247 3.56 -4.03 -28.23
C ASN A 247 2.46 -4.25 -27.18
N ALA A 248 2.80 -4.64 -25.95
CA ALA A 248 1.84 -4.75 -24.85
C ALA A 248 1.03 -3.45 -24.70
N PHE A 249 -0.26 -3.61 -24.38
CA PHE A 249 -1.22 -2.52 -24.22
C PHE A 249 -1.37 -1.66 -25.50
N ASN A 250 -1.69 -2.29 -26.63
CA ASN A 250 -1.77 -1.60 -27.93
C ASN A 250 -3.10 -0.85 -28.19
N LYS A 251 -4.16 -1.18 -27.46
CA LYS A 251 -5.45 -0.49 -27.55
C LYS A 251 -5.36 0.90 -26.93
N ASN A 252 -6.17 1.85 -27.40
CA ASN A 252 -6.28 3.17 -26.77
C ASN A 252 -6.54 3.02 -25.28
N LEU A 253 -5.78 3.71 -24.43
CA LEU A 253 -5.85 3.48 -22.99
C LEU A 253 -5.73 4.74 -22.13
N VAL A 254 -6.26 4.63 -20.92
CA VAL A 254 -6.00 5.56 -19.81
C VAL A 254 -4.96 4.93 -18.88
N PHE A 255 -3.89 5.68 -18.60
CA PHE A 255 -2.83 5.23 -17.70
C PHE A 255 -2.97 5.93 -16.34
N VAL A 256 -3.04 5.16 -15.28
CA VAL A 256 -3.16 5.63 -13.89
C VAL A 256 -2.01 5.08 -13.08
N VAL A 257 -1.29 5.96 -12.39
CA VAL A 257 -0.32 5.59 -11.35
C VAL A 257 -0.75 6.20 -10.04
N ASP A 258 -1.12 5.32 -9.10
CA ASP A 258 -1.48 5.70 -7.74
C ASP A 258 -0.31 5.44 -6.80
N GLU A 259 -0.23 6.23 -5.73
CA GLU A 259 0.89 6.22 -4.79
C GLU A 259 2.27 6.46 -5.47
N VAL A 260 2.35 7.43 -6.38
CA VAL A 260 3.56 7.73 -7.16
C VAL A 260 4.76 8.10 -6.28
N GLN A 261 4.55 8.60 -5.06
CA GLN A 261 5.61 8.99 -4.13
C GLN A 261 6.61 7.87 -3.80
N ASN A 262 6.26 6.61 -4.06
CA ASN A 262 7.18 5.49 -3.89
C ASN A 262 8.42 5.57 -4.80
N ILE A 263 8.41 6.40 -5.87
CA ILE A 263 9.60 6.59 -6.72
C ILE A 263 10.72 7.37 -6.04
N GLU A 264 10.45 8.12 -4.98
CA GLU A 264 11.47 8.95 -4.32
C GLU A 264 12.65 8.13 -3.77
N ARG A 265 12.41 6.87 -3.42
CA ARG A 265 13.46 5.94 -2.97
C ARG A 265 14.30 5.35 -4.09
N MET A 266 14.13 5.77 -5.34
CA MET A 266 14.87 5.19 -6.47
C MET A 266 16.39 5.37 -6.36
N GLN A 267 16.84 6.38 -5.59
CA GLN A 267 18.26 6.60 -5.31
C GLN A 267 18.83 5.59 -4.29
N ASP A 268 17.98 4.94 -3.48
CA ASP A 268 18.40 3.85 -2.59
C ASP A 268 18.78 2.62 -3.43
N GLU A 269 19.99 2.10 -3.22
CA GLU A 269 20.47 0.91 -3.89
C GLU A 269 19.60 -0.32 -3.61
N ASN A 270 19.03 -0.39 -2.41
CA ASN A 270 18.25 -1.53 -1.95
C ASN A 270 16.77 -1.49 -2.36
N ASP A 271 16.27 -0.35 -2.85
CA ASP A 271 14.87 -0.21 -3.26
C ASP A 271 14.70 -0.45 -4.77
N GLU A 272 14.70 -1.72 -5.14
CA GLU A 272 14.43 -2.13 -6.53
C GLU A 272 13.03 -1.72 -7.00
N ARG A 273 12.04 -1.68 -6.11
CA ARG A 273 10.64 -1.45 -6.49
C ARG A 273 10.40 -0.02 -6.94
N ALA A 274 11.05 0.95 -6.31
CA ALA A 274 11.05 2.33 -6.77
C ALA A 274 11.59 2.44 -8.21
N LYS A 275 12.67 1.71 -8.53
CA LYS A 275 13.27 1.67 -9.88
C LYS A 275 12.36 1.00 -10.90
N VAL A 276 11.70 -0.11 -10.55
CA VAL A 276 10.70 -0.76 -11.43
C VAL A 276 9.51 0.17 -11.69
N LEU A 277 9.04 0.92 -10.70
CA LEU A 277 7.95 1.88 -10.88
C LEU A 277 8.36 3.01 -11.82
N PHE A 278 9.58 3.54 -11.68
CA PHE A 278 10.15 4.53 -12.59
C PHE A 278 10.24 4.00 -14.02
N ASP A 279 10.75 2.77 -14.22
CA ASP A 279 10.79 2.12 -15.53
C ASP A 279 9.38 1.96 -16.13
N ALA A 280 8.39 1.58 -15.32
CA ALA A 280 7.02 1.42 -15.81
C ALA A 280 6.44 2.75 -16.30
N LEU A 281 6.65 3.83 -15.55
CA LEU A 281 6.26 5.18 -15.97
C LEU A 281 6.91 5.56 -17.30
N LEU A 282 8.20 5.26 -17.49
CA LEU A 282 8.91 5.51 -18.74
C LEU A 282 8.34 4.72 -19.91
N GLU A 283 8.06 3.41 -19.76
CA GLU A 283 7.51 2.62 -20.88
C GLU A 283 6.16 3.19 -21.35
N PHE A 284 5.31 3.63 -20.43
CA PHE A 284 4.04 4.28 -20.78
C PHE A 284 4.20 5.70 -21.32
N SER A 285 5.24 6.45 -20.92
CA SER A 285 5.48 7.80 -21.45
C SER A 285 5.82 7.78 -22.95
N TYR A 286 6.44 6.69 -23.44
CA TYR A 286 6.74 6.50 -24.86
C TYR A 286 5.56 5.96 -25.69
N LYS A 287 4.40 5.63 -25.09
CA LYS A 287 3.25 5.10 -25.82
C LYS A 287 2.34 6.21 -26.35
N GLU A 288 2.17 6.25 -27.67
CA GLU A 288 1.30 7.23 -28.35
C GLU A 288 -0.20 6.95 -28.13
N ASN A 289 -0.59 5.69 -27.91
CA ASN A 289 -1.98 5.27 -27.70
C ASN A 289 -2.52 5.56 -26.28
N VAL A 290 -1.72 6.21 -25.41
CA VAL A 290 -2.16 6.67 -24.10
C VAL A 290 -2.93 7.99 -24.27
N LEU A 291 -4.24 7.94 -24.04
CA LEU A 291 -5.15 9.07 -24.23
C LEU A 291 -5.12 10.04 -23.05
N LYS A 292 -4.93 9.53 -21.84
CA LYS A 292 -4.89 10.31 -20.60
C LYS A 292 -3.93 9.66 -19.61
N VAL A 293 -3.17 10.47 -18.88
CA VAL A 293 -2.26 10.05 -17.81
C VAL A 293 -2.72 10.67 -16.50
N ILE A 294 -2.88 9.86 -15.45
CA ILE A 294 -3.22 10.30 -14.11
C ILE A 294 -2.09 9.88 -13.17
N VAL A 295 -1.48 10.87 -12.53
CA VAL A 295 -0.42 10.69 -11.53
C VAL A 295 -0.99 11.12 -10.18
N SER A 296 -1.05 10.19 -9.23
CA SER A 296 -1.69 10.41 -7.92
C SER A 296 -0.76 10.04 -6.77
N GLY A 297 -0.74 10.86 -5.71
CA GLY A 297 -0.10 10.54 -4.45
C GLY A 297 -0.48 11.50 -3.32
N PRO A 298 -0.04 11.27 -2.08
CA PRO A 298 -0.29 12.16 -0.96
C PRO A 298 0.80 13.21 -0.81
N ARG A 299 0.42 14.49 -0.70
CA ARG A 299 1.30 15.58 -0.24
C ARG A 299 2.62 15.66 -1.01
N ILE A 300 2.52 15.51 -2.33
CA ILE A 300 3.61 15.74 -3.26
C ILE A 300 3.60 17.22 -3.63
N GLU A 301 4.75 17.85 -3.50
CA GLU A 301 4.97 19.25 -3.90
C GLU A 301 5.11 19.31 -5.43
N ASN A 302 4.49 20.30 -6.07
CA ASN A 302 4.59 20.55 -7.52
C ASN A 302 4.37 19.29 -8.38
N ILE A 303 3.35 18.47 -8.05
CA ILE A 303 3.07 17.21 -8.77
C ILE A 303 2.81 17.42 -10.27
N ASP A 304 2.26 18.56 -10.64
CA ASP A 304 2.03 18.98 -12.01
C ASP A 304 3.34 19.27 -12.75
N SER A 305 4.30 19.92 -12.08
CA SER A 305 5.63 20.19 -12.64
C SER A 305 6.38 18.87 -12.85
N PHE A 306 6.40 17.99 -11.84
CA PHE A 306 6.96 16.64 -11.98
C PHE A 306 6.33 15.88 -13.16
N ALA A 307 4.99 15.84 -13.22
CA ALA A 307 4.29 15.11 -14.26
C ALA A 307 4.54 15.72 -15.64
N SER A 308 4.63 17.05 -15.73
CA SER A 308 4.92 17.74 -16.99
C SER A 308 6.34 17.46 -17.48
N ASP A 309 7.32 17.50 -16.58
CA ASP A 309 8.72 17.23 -16.90
C ASP A 309 8.95 15.76 -17.27
N PHE A 310 8.26 14.83 -16.59
CA PHE A 310 8.43 13.41 -16.82
C PHE A 310 7.79 12.96 -18.15
N PHE A 311 6.56 13.39 -18.43
CA PHE A 311 5.81 13.01 -19.62
C PHE A 311 5.99 13.98 -20.80
N LYS A 312 6.76 15.07 -20.61
CA LYS A 312 7.08 16.09 -21.63
C LYS A 312 5.84 16.72 -22.28
N ASP A 313 4.80 16.95 -21.49
CA ASP A 313 3.53 17.55 -21.91
C ASP A 313 2.88 18.29 -20.72
N GLU A 314 1.96 19.21 -20.94
CA GLU A 314 1.42 20.05 -19.87
C GLU A 314 0.45 19.29 -18.96
N ALA A 315 0.66 19.36 -17.64
CA ALA A 315 -0.25 18.76 -16.65
C ALA A 315 -1.31 19.73 -16.13
N VAL A 316 -2.45 19.19 -15.69
CA VAL A 316 -3.42 19.89 -14.83
C VAL A 316 -3.06 19.61 -13.37
N ASP A 317 -2.90 20.67 -12.58
CA ASP A 317 -2.73 20.54 -11.13
C ASP A 317 -4.08 20.38 -10.40
N CYS A 318 -4.24 19.24 -9.74
CA CYS A 318 -5.33 18.93 -8.82
C CYS A 318 -4.79 18.67 -7.40
N SER A 319 -4.10 19.66 -6.85
CA SER A 319 -3.57 19.60 -5.48
C SER A 319 -4.50 20.23 -4.42
N THR A 320 -4.53 19.64 -3.22
CA THR A 320 -5.15 20.25 -2.03
C THR A 320 -4.47 19.78 -0.75
N ASN A 321 -4.33 20.68 0.22
CA ASN A 321 -3.85 20.36 1.58
C ASN A 321 -5.00 20.21 2.59
N ILE A 322 -6.26 20.35 2.15
CA ILE A 322 -7.42 20.26 3.03
C ILE A 322 -7.76 18.79 3.28
N SER A 323 -7.80 18.40 4.55
CA SER A 323 -8.29 17.10 4.98
C SER A 323 -9.75 17.21 5.41
N PRO A 324 -10.66 16.39 4.87
CA PRO A 324 -12.06 16.33 5.33
C PRO A 324 -12.21 15.72 6.74
N VAL A 325 -11.15 15.08 7.23
CA VAL A 325 -11.05 14.49 8.57
C VAL A 325 -10.02 15.29 9.38
N LEU A 326 -10.40 15.78 10.55
CA LEU A 326 -9.50 16.47 11.46
C LEU A 326 -8.52 15.45 12.08
N ASN A 327 -7.22 15.65 11.87
CA ASN A 327 -6.17 14.84 12.49
C ASN A 327 -5.54 15.56 13.67
N ILE A 328 -5.59 14.95 14.86
CA ILE A 328 -4.98 15.47 16.09
C ILE A 328 -3.94 14.46 16.59
N THR A 329 -2.72 14.93 16.86
CA THR A 329 -1.69 14.12 17.51
C THR A 329 -1.63 14.46 18.98
N TYR A 330 -1.60 13.44 19.82
CA TYR A 330 -1.34 13.52 21.24
C TYR A 330 -0.01 12.86 21.53
N SER A 331 0.77 13.41 22.44
CA SER A 331 2.04 12.82 22.84
C SER A 331 2.28 12.86 24.34
N ILE A 332 3.23 12.03 24.77
CA ILE A 332 3.82 12.10 26.11
C ILE A 332 5.27 12.51 25.95
N ALA A 333 5.64 13.61 26.62
CA ALA A 333 6.98 14.13 26.69
C ALA A 333 7.52 14.04 28.12
N LYS A 334 8.84 13.94 28.27
CA LYS A 334 9.52 13.97 29.56
C LYS A 334 10.49 15.15 29.63
N TYR A 335 10.34 15.96 30.67
CA TYR A 335 11.26 17.06 30.99
C TYR A 335 11.77 16.90 32.42
N GLY A 336 13.05 16.59 32.56
CA GLY A 336 13.65 16.24 33.84
C GLY A 336 12.98 14.99 34.45
N ARG A 337 12.26 15.17 35.56
CA ARG A 337 11.53 14.08 36.25
C ARG A 337 10.03 14.06 35.94
N ASP A 338 9.51 15.11 35.32
CA ASP A 338 8.09 15.30 35.09
C ASP A 338 7.71 14.83 33.68
N TYR A 339 6.51 14.27 33.57
CA TYR A 339 5.90 13.93 32.30
C TYR A 339 4.82 14.94 31.93
N TYR A 340 4.70 15.23 30.65
CA TYR A 340 3.76 16.17 30.08
C TYR A 340 2.94 15.48 29.01
N PHE A 341 1.64 15.74 29.02
CA PHE A 341 0.74 15.34 27.95
C PHE A 341 0.56 16.54 27.01
N LYS A 342 0.74 16.32 25.71
CA LYS A 342 0.65 17.38 24.70
C LYS A 342 -0.32 17.04 23.59
N GLN A 343 -0.86 18.07 22.95
CA GLN A 343 -1.74 17.98 21.79
C GLN A 343 -1.27 18.91 20.69
N TYR A 344 -1.11 18.36 19.50
CA TYR A 344 -0.65 19.02 18.28
C TYR A 344 -1.79 19.05 17.27
N CYS A 345 -1.99 20.24 16.69
CA CYS A 345 -2.91 20.49 15.59
C CYS A 345 -2.19 21.30 14.53
N ALA A 346 -2.35 20.94 13.25
CA ALA A 346 -1.70 21.62 12.13
C ALA A 346 -2.09 23.11 12.00
N LEU A 347 -3.16 23.55 12.66
CA LEU A 347 -3.64 24.94 12.65
C LEU A 347 -3.06 25.79 13.80
N THR A 348 -2.27 25.20 14.69
CA THR A 348 -1.70 25.88 15.86
C THR A 348 -0.18 25.75 15.87
N ALA A 349 0.52 26.88 16.00
CA ALA A 349 1.99 26.90 16.04
C ALA A 349 2.59 26.35 17.35
N LYS A 350 1.79 26.21 18.42
CA LYS A 350 2.25 25.65 19.70
C LYS A 350 1.30 24.57 20.15
N ALA A 351 1.86 23.46 20.62
CA ALA A 351 1.09 22.39 21.22
C ALA A 351 0.46 22.83 22.55
N ASN A 352 -0.80 22.45 22.76
CA ASN A 352 -1.39 22.48 24.09
C ASN A 352 -0.66 21.46 24.97
N GLN A 353 -0.41 21.80 26.23
CA GLN A 353 0.30 20.90 27.13
C GLN A 353 -0.14 21.06 28.59
N CYS A 354 -0.09 19.95 29.33
CA CYS A 354 -0.25 19.94 30.78
C CYS A 354 0.73 18.96 31.41
N LYS A 355 1.15 19.24 32.64
CA LYS A 355 1.88 18.27 33.46
C LYS A 355 0.93 17.13 33.82
N ILE A 356 1.40 15.88 33.69
CA ILE A 356 0.63 14.69 34.08
C ILE A 356 0.62 14.60 35.61
N GLU A 357 -0.58 14.56 36.20
CA GLU A 357 -0.76 14.54 37.66
C GLU A 357 -0.28 13.22 38.28
N ASP A 358 -0.60 12.09 37.63
CA ASP A 358 -0.15 10.75 38.02
C ASP A 358 0.64 10.09 36.88
N SER A 359 1.97 10.07 37.04
CA SER A 359 2.89 9.44 36.09
C SER A 359 3.23 7.99 36.43
N SER A 360 2.66 7.41 37.49
CA SER A 360 2.98 6.05 37.95
C SER A 360 2.70 4.98 36.90
N MET A 361 1.73 5.22 36.02
CA MET A 361 1.38 4.31 34.93
C MET A 361 2.36 4.34 33.76
N ILE A 362 3.19 5.37 33.62
CA ILE A 362 4.09 5.53 32.47
C ILE A 362 5.35 4.70 32.70
N ILE A 363 5.40 3.52 32.07
CA ILE A 363 6.52 2.58 32.20
C ILE A 363 7.17 2.35 30.83
N GLY A 364 8.50 2.25 30.82
CA GLY A 364 9.26 1.94 29.61
C GLY A 364 9.55 3.14 28.68
N TYR A 365 9.24 4.36 29.12
CA TYR A 365 9.58 5.60 28.41
C TYR A 365 11.08 5.73 28.17
N GLY A 366 11.48 6.18 26.97
CA GLY A 366 12.87 6.31 26.53
C GLY A 366 13.56 4.98 26.22
N LYS A 367 12.87 3.85 26.33
CA LYS A 367 13.40 2.53 25.96
C LYS A 367 12.88 2.13 24.58
N SER A 368 13.68 1.36 23.84
CA SER A 368 13.26 0.76 22.57
C SER A 368 12.57 -0.61 22.75
N LYS A 369 12.84 -1.31 23.86
CA LYS A 369 12.35 -2.67 24.10
C LYS A 369 10.89 -2.70 24.55
N TYR A 370 10.10 -3.58 23.94
CA TYR A 370 8.71 -3.88 24.31
C TYR A 370 8.68 -5.00 25.36
N ASP A 371 9.15 -4.68 26.57
CA ASP A 371 9.09 -5.59 27.71
C ASP A 371 7.67 -5.71 28.28
N GLU A 372 7.45 -6.69 29.15
CA GLU A 372 6.14 -6.98 29.74
C GLU A 372 5.53 -5.75 30.44
N SER A 373 6.36 -4.98 31.15
CA SER A 373 5.90 -3.76 31.82
C SER A 373 5.46 -2.66 30.85
N TYR A 374 6.16 -2.48 29.72
CA TYR A 374 5.69 -1.58 28.67
C TYR A 374 4.41 -2.09 28.00
N LEU A 375 4.29 -3.39 27.74
CA LEU A 375 3.10 -3.98 27.14
C LEU A 375 1.86 -3.80 28.03
N GLU A 376 2.02 -3.91 29.35
CA GLU A 376 0.96 -3.60 30.32
C GLU A 376 0.54 -2.13 30.24
N TYR A 377 1.51 -1.20 30.24
CA TYR A 377 1.26 0.22 30.06
C TYR A 377 0.52 0.52 28.73
N LEU A 378 0.99 -0.03 27.62
CA LEU A 378 0.36 0.10 26.31
C LEU A 378 -1.08 -0.42 26.35
N GLY A 379 -1.31 -1.59 26.97
CA GLY A 379 -2.65 -2.16 27.13
C GLY A 379 -3.59 -1.26 27.93
N LEU A 380 -3.11 -0.66 29.02
CA LEU A 380 -3.89 0.29 29.81
C LEU A 380 -4.28 1.52 28.99
N ILE A 381 -3.34 2.10 28.25
CA ILE A 381 -3.59 3.29 27.43
C ILE A 381 -4.54 3.00 26.26
N VAL A 382 -4.33 1.90 25.54
CA VAL A 382 -5.22 1.47 24.44
C VAL A 382 -6.63 1.21 24.96
N ASN A 383 -6.79 0.58 26.13
CA ASN A 383 -8.10 0.37 26.73
C ASN A 383 -8.79 1.68 27.13
N LYS A 384 -8.06 2.60 27.77
CA LYS A 384 -8.60 3.90 28.20
C LYS A 384 -9.00 4.76 27.00
N LEU A 385 -8.09 4.99 26.06
CA LEU A 385 -8.26 5.93 24.96
C LEU A 385 -9.00 5.33 23.77
N GLY A 386 -8.75 4.06 23.47
CA GLY A 386 -9.26 3.34 22.31
C GLY A 386 -10.57 2.59 22.52
N SER A 387 -11.15 2.59 23.73
CA SER A 387 -12.43 1.93 23.99
C SER A 387 -13.53 2.39 23.00
N ASN A 388 -14.29 1.41 22.48
CA ASN A 388 -15.36 1.57 21.48
C ASN A 388 -14.94 2.07 20.10
N ASN A 389 -13.65 2.26 19.86
CA ASN A 389 -13.10 2.70 18.58
C ASN A 389 -12.33 1.56 17.90
N GLN A 390 -12.10 1.71 16.60
CA GLN A 390 -11.09 0.88 15.92
C GLN A 390 -9.71 1.51 16.09
N ASN A 391 -8.78 0.71 16.59
CA ASN A 391 -7.44 1.12 16.99
C ASN A 391 -6.39 0.39 16.17
N LEU A 392 -5.49 1.14 15.55
CA LEU A 392 -4.26 0.62 14.95
C LEU A 392 -3.12 0.86 15.92
N ILE A 393 -2.40 -0.19 16.28
CA ILE A 393 -1.22 -0.14 17.13
C ILE A 393 -0.01 -0.40 16.26
N PHE A 394 0.86 0.58 16.13
CA PHE A 394 2.06 0.48 15.31
C PHE A 394 3.14 -0.32 16.03
N ALA A 395 3.79 -1.23 15.31
CA ALA A 395 4.89 -2.06 15.79
C ALA A 395 6.09 -1.99 14.84
N PRO A 396 7.33 -1.93 15.36
CA PRO A 396 8.53 -1.80 14.54
C PRO A 396 8.84 -3.07 13.73
N THR A 397 8.59 -4.24 14.31
CA THR A 397 8.89 -5.53 13.69
C THR A 397 7.72 -6.49 13.77
N VAL A 398 7.76 -7.57 12.96
CA VAL A 398 6.75 -8.63 12.97
C VAL A 398 6.68 -9.34 14.33
N ALA A 399 7.84 -9.64 14.93
CA ALA A 399 7.90 -10.26 16.25
C ALA A 399 7.28 -9.35 17.33
N THR A 400 7.59 -8.05 17.28
CA THR A 400 7.00 -7.06 18.18
C THR A 400 5.48 -6.95 17.97
N ALA A 401 5.02 -6.94 16.71
CA ALA A 401 3.60 -6.88 16.38
C ALA A 401 2.82 -8.06 16.99
N ARG A 402 3.38 -9.27 16.85
CA ARG A 402 2.83 -10.48 17.45
C ARG A 402 2.82 -10.41 18.97
N ASN A 403 3.94 -10.00 19.59
CA ASN A 403 4.04 -9.92 21.06
C ASN A 403 3.06 -8.89 21.66
N ILE A 404 2.89 -7.73 21.00
CA ILE A 404 1.86 -6.74 21.38
C ILE A 404 0.46 -7.36 21.22
N ALA A 405 0.17 -8.01 20.10
CA ALA A 405 -1.16 -8.56 19.86
C ALA A 405 -1.55 -9.65 20.87
N LEU A 406 -0.57 -10.46 21.31
CA LEU A 406 -0.76 -11.50 22.32
C LEU A 406 -0.95 -10.92 23.73
N SER A 407 -0.37 -9.77 24.05
CA SER A 407 -0.47 -9.13 25.37
C SER A 407 -1.71 -8.25 25.54
N LEU A 408 -2.22 -7.69 24.43
CA LEU A 408 -3.42 -6.86 24.42
C LEU A 408 -4.71 -7.69 24.60
N LYS A 409 -5.74 -7.03 25.10
CA LYS A 409 -7.11 -7.57 25.20
C LYS A 409 -8.07 -6.72 24.40
N GLY A 410 -9.07 -7.35 23.80
CA GLY A 410 -10.13 -6.71 23.02
C GLY A 410 -11.49 -7.38 23.27
N LYS A 411 -12.52 -6.86 22.59
CA LYS A 411 -13.87 -7.44 22.64
C LYS A 411 -13.89 -8.74 21.84
N LYS A 412 -14.45 -9.79 22.41
CA LYS A 412 -14.66 -11.07 21.71
C LYS A 412 -16.03 -11.07 21.03
N ASN A 413 -16.08 -11.55 19.80
CA ASN A 413 -17.31 -11.73 19.01
C ASN A 413 -17.43 -13.21 18.58
N GLY A 414 -18.64 -13.73 18.41
CA GLY A 414 -18.89 -15.11 17.99
C GLY A 414 -18.28 -15.46 16.61
N GLU A 415 -18.17 -14.48 15.71
CA GLU A 415 -17.53 -14.65 14.39
C GLU A 415 -16.02 -14.91 14.46
N VAL A 416 -15.37 -14.55 15.58
CA VAL A 416 -13.93 -14.76 15.79
C VAL A 416 -13.60 -16.25 15.84
N GLN A 417 -14.46 -17.07 16.43
CA GLN A 417 -14.17 -18.50 16.61
C GLN A 417 -14.10 -19.22 15.26
N ALA A 418 -15.03 -18.94 14.35
CA ALA A 418 -15.00 -19.52 13.00
C ALA A 418 -13.73 -19.14 12.22
N LEU A 419 -13.20 -17.92 12.42
CA LEU A 419 -11.95 -17.49 11.80
C LEU A 419 -10.74 -18.19 12.41
N VAL A 420 -10.73 -18.35 13.74
CA VAL A 420 -9.70 -19.11 14.47
C VAL A 420 -9.65 -20.55 13.97
N ASP A 421 -10.80 -21.21 13.85
CA ASP A 421 -10.88 -22.60 13.38
C ASP A 421 -10.36 -22.72 11.93
N TYR A 422 -10.74 -21.78 11.06
CA TYR A 422 -10.19 -21.70 9.70
C TYR A 422 -8.66 -21.58 9.66
N TYR A 423 -8.05 -20.79 10.55
CA TYR A 423 -6.58 -20.65 10.62
C TYR A 423 -5.89 -21.88 11.19
N LYS A 424 -6.53 -22.59 12.12
CA LYS A 424 -6.01 -23.88 12.62
C LYS A 424 -5.95 -24.92 11.51
N GLU A 425 -7.00 -24.99 10.69
CA GLU A 425 -7.10 -25.95 9.57
C GLU A 425 -6.15 -25.63 8.41
N THR A 426 -5.97 -24.34 8.10
CA THR A 426 -5.21 -23.90 6.91
C THR A 426 -3.76 -23.54 7.18
N VAL A 427 -3.41 -23.20 8.43
CA VAL A 427 -2.05 -22.84 8.83
C VAL A 427 -1.54 -23.81 9.89
N ARG A 428 -1.95 -23.66 11.16
CA ARG A 428 -1.58 -24.57 12.26
C ARG A 428 -2.36 -24.21 13.54
N ASP A 429 -2.53 -25.18 14.44
CA ASP A 429 -3.20 -25.01 15.73
C ASP A 429 -2.59 -23.93 16.64
N ASN A 430 -1.26 -23.87 16.71
CA ASN A 430 -0.52 -22.93 17.56
C ASN A 430 -0.17 -21.62 16.82
N TYR A 431 -0.83 -21.32 15.71
CA TYR A 431 -0.58 -20.08 14.97
C TYR A 431 -0.89 -18.86 15.84
N ALA A 432 0.04 -17.90 15.91
CA ALA A 432 -0.06 -16.81 16.86
C ALA A 432 -1.25 -15.88 16.59
N LEU A 433 -1.67 -15.72 15.34
CA LEU A 433 -2.87 -14.94 14.99
C LEU A 433 -4.13 -15.57 15.57
N SER A 434 -4.22 -16.90 15.58
CA SER A 434 -5.33 -17.62 16.22
C SER A 434 -5.40 -17.33 17.73
N GLN A 435 -4.25 -17.21 18.40
CA GLN A 435 -4.19 -16.87 19.82
C GLN A 435 -4.52 -15.39 20.08
N ALA A 436 -4.00 -14.48 19.26
CA ALA A 436 -4.33 -13.06 19.34
C ALA A 436 -5.83 -12.83 19.12
N LEU A 437 -6.43 -13.51 18.13
CA LEU A 437 -7.86 -13.45 17.84
C LEU A 437 -8.69 -13.91 19.04
N ASN A 438 -8.27 -14.98 19.72
CA ASN A 438 -8.92 -15.42 20.96
C ASN A 438 -8.87 -14.36 22.08
N ASN A 439 -7.94 -13.40 22.03
CA ASN A 439 -7.88 -12.25 22.92
C ASN A 439 -8.69 -11.05 22.43
N GLY A 440 -9.34 -11.14 21.26
CA GLY A 440 -10.07 -10.04 20.63
C GLY A 440 -9.18 -9.03 19.91
N VAL A 441 -7.97 -9.45 19.52
CA VAL A 441 -6.94 -8.61 18.88
C VAL A 441 -6.47 -9.29 17.60
N ALA A 442 -6.09 -8.54 16.59
CA ALA A 442 -5.46 -9.07 15.38
C ALA A 442 -4.11 -8.40 15.16
N TYR A 443 -3.27 -9.01 14.33
CA TYR A 443 -2.12 -8.32 13.77
C TYR A 443 -2.08 -8.47 12.25
N ASN A 444 -1.54 -7.45 11.57
CA ASN A 444 -1.38 -7.43 10.12
C ASN A 444 0.04 -6.99 9.72
N HIS A 445 0.67 -7.76 8.86
CA HIS A 445 1.98 -7.45 8.29
C HIS A 445 2.17 -8.13 6.93
N ALA A 446 3.19 -7.70 6.17
CA ALA A 446 3.39 -8.13 4.78
C ALA A 446 3.76 -9.62 4.63
N ARG A 447 4.10 -10.29 5.74
CA ARG A 447 4.42 -11.73 5.77
C ARG A 447 3.21 -12.64 5.97
N LEU A 448 1.99 -12.11 6.12
CA LEU A 448 0.81 -12.97 6.26
C LEU A 448 0.50 -13.64 4.92
N PRO A 449 0.18 -14.95 4.88
CA PRO A 449 -0.29 -15.62 3.67
C PRO A 449 -1.53 -14.93 3.10
N MET A 450 -1.71 -14.97 1.78
CA MET A 450 -2.79 -14.22 1.12
C MET A 450 -4.20 -14.56 1.62
N HIS A 451 -4.49 -15.84 1.91
CA HIS A 451 -5.81 -16.27 2.44
C HIS A 451 -6.04 -15.77 3.87
N VAL A 452 -4.99 -15.74 4.69
CA VAL A 452 -5.04 -15.17 6.05
C VAL A 452 -5.24 -13.66 5.98
N ARG A 453 -4.47 -12.97 5.13
CA ARG A 453 -4.54 -11.53 4.96
C ARG A 453 -5.94 -11.07 4.52
N ARG A 454 -6.52 -11.69 3.49
CA ARG A 454 -7.87 -11.32 3.01
C ARG A 454 -8.94 -11.52 4.08
N THR A 455 -8.89 -12.64 4.80
CA THR A 455 -9.91 -12.93 5.84
C THR A 455 -9.75 -12.05 7.07
N VAL A 456 -8.52 -11.75 7.52
CA VAL A 456 -8.29 -10.82 8.64
C VAL A 456 -8.65 -9.39 8.27
N GLU A 457 -8.30 -8.92 7.07
CA GLU A 457 -8.67 -7.58 6.59
C GLU A 457 -10.20 -7.42 6.50
N LYS A 458 -10.91 -8.46 6.04
CA LYS A 458 -12.38 -8.48 6.06
C LYS A 458 -12.94 -8.44 7.48
N ALA A 459 -12.39 -9.23 8.40
CA ALA A 459 -12.80 -9.24 9.80
C ALA A 459 -12.61 -7.86 10.46
N ILE A 460 -11.49 -7.18 10.18
CA ILE A 460 -11.21 -5.83 10.66
C ILE A 460 -12.20 -4.83 10.04
N SER A 461 -12.43 -4.89 8.72
CA SER A 461 -13.35 -4.00 8.02
C SER A 461 -14.79 -4.10 8.54
N ASN A 462 -15.22 -5.32 8.87
CA ASN A 462 -16.52 -5.62 9.45
C ASN A 462 -16.60 -5.35 10.97
N LYS A 463 -15.55 -4.78 11.58
CA LYS A 463 -15.46 -4.52 13.03
C LYS A 463 -15.59 -5.78 13.91
N VAL A 464 -15.30 -6.96 13.37
CA VAL A 464 -15.20 -8.21 14.15
C VAL A 464 -14.06 -8.11 15.17
N VAL A 465 -12.99 -7.42 14.80
CA VAL A 465 -11.85 -7.09 15.67
C VAL A 465 -11.63 -5.57 15.64
N SER A 466 -11.46 -4.97 16.81
CA SER A 466 -11.29 -3.51 16.94
C SER A 466 -9.85 -3.08 17.22
N ASN A 467 -9.03 -3.94 17.84
CA ASN A 467 -7.62 -3.67 18.11
C ASN A 467 -6.76 -4.44 17.11
N VAL A 468 -5.99 -3.73 16.30
CA VAL A 468 -5.15 -4.32 15.25
C VAL A 468 -3.73 -3.80 15.38
N VAL A 469 -2.77 -4.71 15.48
CA VAL A 469 -1.35 -4.37 15.53
C VAL A 469 -0.74 -4.47 14.13
N CYS A 470 0.00 -3.47 13.66
CA CYS A 470 0.54 -3.47 12.31
C CYS A 470 1.97 -2.90 12.24
N THR A 471 2.73 -3.38 11.26
CA THR A 471 4.06 -2.81 10.94
C THR A 471 3.95 -1.71 9.87
N THR A 472 5.07 -1.36 9.24
CA THR A 472 5.15 -0.39 8.13
C THR A 472 4.29 -0.74 6.92
N THR A 473 3.69 -1.94 6.85
CA THR A 473 2.71 -2.27 5.81
C THR A 473 1.52 -1.34 5.76
N LEU A 474 1.15 -0.74 6.89
CA LEU A 474 0.10 0.26 6.92
C LEU A 474 0.45 1.47 6.03
N LEU A 475 1.72 1.87 5.97
CA LEU A 475 2.19 2.96 5.12
C LEU A 475 2.09 2.62 3.63
N GLN A 476 2.20 1.33 3.28
CA GLN A 476 2.27 0.84 1.90
C GLN A 476 0.89 0.65 1.22
N GLY A 477 -0.13 1.38 1.67
CA GLY A 477 -1.41 1.47 0.95
C GLY A 477 -2.57 0.65 1.53
N VAL A 478 -2.37 -0.21 2.52
CA VAL A 478 -3.49 -1.03 3.06
C VAL A 478 -4.55 -0.14 3.74
N ASN A 479 -5.79 -0.17 3.25
CA ASN A 479 -6.90 0.61 3.81
C ASN A 479 -7.58 -0.10 4.99
N LEU A 480 -6.88 -0.17 6.13
CA LEU A 480 -7.49 -0.64 7.39
C LEU A 480 -8.28 0.49 8.07
N PRO A 481 -9.52 0.23 8.55
CA PRO A 481 -10.24 1.22 9.35
C PRO A 481 -9.57 1.47 10.68
N ALA A 482 -9.37 2.74 11.00
CA ALA A 482 -8.95 3.17 12.32
C ALA A 482 -9.49 4.55 12.63
N GLN A 483 -9.87 4.76 13.88
CA GLN A 483 -10.14 6.08 14.43
C GLN A 483 -8.96 6.56 15.26
N ASN A 484 -8.24 5.61 15.88
CA ASN A 484 -7.05 5.90 16.67
C ASN A 484 -5.84 5.13 16.15
N ILE A 485 -4.68 5.80 16.18
CA ILE A 485 -3.38 5.20 15.93
C ILE A 485 -2.54 5.33 17.21
N PHE A 486 -1.92 4.25 17.66
CA PHE A 486 -1.01 4.24 18.81
C PHE A 486 0.40 3.92 18.33
N ILE A 487 1.37 4.77 18.64
CA ILE A 487 2.77 4.62 18.26
C ILE A 487 3.61 4.85 19.50
N ARG A 488 4.63 4.03 19.70
CA ARG A 488 5.61 4.27 20.76
C ARG A 488 6.54 5.42 20.38
N ASN A 489 7.38 5.18 19.39
CA ASN A 489 8.52 5.98 18.98
C ASN A 489 8.78 5.78 17.45
N PRO A 490 9.69 6.54 16.80
CA PRO A 490 9.90 6.43 15.36
C PRO A 490 10.77 5.23 14.96
N HIS A 491 11.43 4.59 15.91
CA HIS A 491 12.42 3.56 15.62
C HIS A 491 11.77 2.30 15.05
N LEU A 492 12.22 1.87 13.88
CA LEU A 492 11.76 0.63 13.23
C LEU A 492 12.61 -0.58 13.64
N TYR A 493 13.23 -0.51 14.82
CA TYR A 493 14.14 -1.51 15.37
C TYR A 493 13.98 -1.62 16.89
N GLU A 494 14.33 -2.79 17.44
CA GLU A 494 14.38 -2.99 18.90
C GLU A 494 15.79 -2.79 19.48
N LYS A 495 16.83 -3.07 18.69
CA LYS A 495 18.24 -2.93 19.06
C LYS A 495 18.97 -2.12 17.99
N LYS A 496 19.64 -1.05 18.41
CA LYS A 496 20.41 -0.19 17.52
C LYS A 496 21.63 -0.94 16.99
N SER A 497 21.81 -1.01 15.67
CA SER A 497 22.98 -1.61 15.01
C SER A 497 23.26 -0.90 13.69
N GLY A 498 24.43 -0.26 13.55
CA GLY A 498 24.78 0.49 12.34
C GLY A 498 23.76 1.58 12.01
N GLN A 499 23.44 1.75 10.73
CA GLN A 499 22.31 2.56 10.28
C GLN A 499 21.01 1.75 10.44
N THR A 500 20.20 2.14 11.41
CA THR A 500 18.90 1.52 11.67
C THR A 500 17.76 2.38 11.13
N PRO A 501 16.74 1.80 10.48
CA PRO A 501 15.67 2.57 9.87
C PRO A 501 14.76 3.22 10.92
N GLU A 502 14.28 4.43 10.61
CA GLU A 502 13.39 5.23 11.46
C GLU A 502 12.27 5.82 10.60
N LEU A 503 11.11 6.08 11.22
CA LEU A 503 9.98 6.75 10.58
C LEU A 503 10.30 8.22 10.34
N THR A 504 10.36 8.62 9.07
CA THR A 504 10.50 10.03 8.68
C THR A 504 9.25 10.86 9.04
N ASN A 505 9.35 12.20 9.11
CA ASN A 505 8.18 13.08 9.31
C ASN A 505 7.09 12.83 8.28
N TYR A 506 7.48 12.61 7.03
CA TYR A 506 6.55 12.34 5.92
C TYR A 506 5.82 11.00 6.11
N GLU A 507 6.52 9.93 6.48
CA GLU A 507 5.88 8.64 6.79
C GLU A 507 4.94 8.75 7.99
N MET A 508 5.34 9.48 9.04
CA MET A 508 4.49 9.73 10.20
C MET A 508 3.25 10.55 9.84
N ALA A 509 3.37 11.56 8.97
CA ALA A 509 2.24 12.32 8.47
C ALA A 509 1.26 11.46 7.65
N ASN A 510 1.78 10.57 6.81
CA ASN A 510 0.97 9.60 6.06
C ASN A 510 0.29 8.57 6.98
N LEU A 511 1.00 8.13 8.03
CA LEU A 511 0.44 7.26 9.06
C LEU A 511 -0.73 7.92 9.76
N ARG A 512 -0.53 9.15 10.28
CA ARG A 512 -1.58 9.95 10.92
C ARG A 512 -2.77 10.19 10.01
N GLY A 513 -2.53 10.42 8.71
CA GLY A 513 -3.58 10.59 7.70
C GLY A 513 -4.49 9.36 7.50
N ARG A 514 -4.14 8.20 8.06
CA ARG A 514 -4.98 6.99 8.07
C ARG A 514 -5.91 6.91 9.28
N ALA A 515 -5.76 7.81 10.26
CA ALA A 515 -6.71 7.94 11.35
C ALA A 515 -7.98 8.67 10.86
N GLY A 516 -9.13 8.06 11.13
CA GLY A 516 -10.45 8.53 10.70
C GLY A 516 -10.71 8.30 9.21
N ARG A 517 -11.98 8.02 8.87
CA ARG A 517 -12.41 7.75 7.50
C ARG A 517 -13.37 8.81 6.97
N LEU A 518 -13.15 9.20 5.72
CA LEU A 518 -14.14 9.96 4.95
C LEU A 518 -15.48 9.23 4.96
N LEU A 519 -16.58 9.98 5.11
CA LEU A 519 -17.95 9.48 5.27
C LEU A 519 -18.26 8.75 6.59
N LYS A 520 -17.33 8.61 7.53
CA LYS A 520 -17.57 7.92 8.81
C LYS A 520 -17.13 8.69 10.05
N ASP A 521 -15.98 9.35 9.99
CA ASP A 521 -15.36 9.99 11.15
C ASP A 521 -15.02 11.45 10.85
N PHE A 522 -15.31 12.35 11.79
CA PHE A 522 -14.86 13.75 11.72
C PHE A 522 -13.46 13.94 12.30
N VAL A 523 -13.05 13.08 13.24
CA VAL A 523 -11.79 13.21 13.98
C VAL A 523 -11.01 11.89 13.94
N GLY A 524 -9.78 11.96 13.44
CA GLY A 524 -8.75 10.94 13.56
C GLY A 524 -7.74 11.33 14.63
N ARG A 525 -7.37 10.40 15.52
CA ARG A 525 -6.43 10.66 16.62
C ARG A 525 -5.20 9.79 16.52
N THR A 526 -4.04 10.36 16.79
CA THR A 526 -2.77 9.62 16.91
C THR A 526 -2.18 9.85 18.29
N PHE A 527 -1.76 8.78 18.96
CA PHE A 527 -1.16 8.79 20.29
C PHE A 527 0.30 8.34 20.21
N VAL A 528 1.22 9.25 20.51
CA VAL A 528 2.66 9.02 20.58
C VAL A 528 3.09 8.86 22.03
N LEU A 529 3.53 7.66 22.40
CA LEU A 529 3.79 7.34 23.82
C LEU A 529 5.20 7.73 24.29
N ASP A 530 6.10 8.10 23.37
CA ASP A 530 7.46 8.56 23.62
C ASP A 530 7.87 9.62 22.59
N GLU A 531 7.57 10.89 22.89
CA GLU A 531 7.88 12.02 22.01
C GLU A 531 9.39 12.28 21.91
N ASN A 532 10.12 12.12 23.03
CA ASN A 532 11.53 12.50 23.07
C ASN A 532 12.37 11.70 22.06
N SER A 533 12.00 10.44 21.80
CA SER A 533 12.64 9.63 20.76
C SER A 533 12.53 10.22 19.35
N PHE A 534 11.48 11.01 19.05
CA PHE A 534 11.35 11.69 17.76
C PHE A 534 12.32 12.85 17.62
N GLY A 535 12.56 13.62 18.69
CA GLY A 535 13.50 14.74 18.66
C GLY A 535 14.97 14.34 18.51
N GLU A 536 15.30 13.04 18.54
CA GLU A 536 16.64 12.50 18.29
C GLU A 536 16.82 11.96 16.85
N THR A 537 15.74 11.91 16.07
CA THR A 537 15.69 11.34 14.71
C THR A 537 15.86 12.42 13.65
N GLU A 538 16.54 12.09 12.55
CA GLU A 538 16.71 12.99 11.41
C GLU A 538 15.35 13.42 10.80
N GLY A 539 15.23 14.72 10.52
CA GLY A 539 14.03 15.32 9.95
C GLY A 539 13.04 15.87 10.98
N TYR A 540 13.14 15.54 12.27
CA TYR A 540 12.30 16.13 13.32
C TYR A 540 13.02 17.29 14.00
N GLU A 541 12.59 18.52 13.73
CA GLU A 541 12.94 19.67 14.55
C GLU A 541 11.99 19.78 15.75
N GLN A 542 12.49 20.14 16.93
CA GLN A 542 11.65 20.18 18.15
C GLN A 542 10.47 21.15 18.06
N GLU A 543 10.59 22.20 17.24
CA GLU A 543 9.52 23.18 17.03
C GLU A 543 8.47 22.70 16.00
N GLU A 544 8.84 21.77 15.11
CA GLU A 544 8.04 21.29 13.96
C GLU A 544 7.63 19.80 14.11
N LEU A 545 7.65 19.28 15.35
CA LEU A 545 7.29 17.91 15.67
C LEU A 545 5.86 17.59 15.20
N PHE A 546 5.75 16.60 14.31
CA PHE A 546 4.50 16.17 13.70
C PHE A 546 3.86 17.20 12.76
N ASP A 547 4.68 17.96 12.06
CA ASP A 547 4.22 18.74 10.91
C ASP A 547 3.81 17.83 9.73
N ASN A 548 3.24 18.48 8.73
CA ASN A 548 2.66 17.87 7.55
C ASN A 548 3.55 18.15 6.33
N PRO A 549 4.77 17.59 6.25
CA PRO A 549 5.70 17.92 5.19
C PRO A 549 5.16 17.43 3.84
N GLU A 550 5.54 18.16 2.81
CA GLU A 550 5.40 17.74 1.42
C GLU A 550 6.69 17.06 0.95
N LYS A 551 6.64 16.46 -0.23
CA LYS A 551 7.77 15.72 -0.78
C LYS A 551 7.95 16.03 -2.26
N GLU A 552 9.19 16.27 -2.66
CA GLU A 552 9.59 16.38 -4.05
C GLU A 552 9.87 14.99 -4.63
N LEU A 553 9.59 14.82 -5.91
CA LEU A 553 9.83 13.58 -6.63
C LEU A 553 10.99 13.74 -7.61
N PRO A 554 11.90 12.76 -7.69
CA PRO A 554 12.99 12.82 -8.62
C PRO A 554 12.51 12.55 -10.06
N THR A 555 13.06 13.27 -11.02
CA THR A 555 12.73 13.16 -12.45
C THR A 555 13.67 12.24 -13.23
N GLY A 556 14.81 11.84 -12.63
CA GLY A 556 15.79 10.96 -13.26
C GLY A 556 17.01 10.66 -12.37
N PHE A 557 18.00 10.00 -12.96
CA PHE A 557 19.23 9.57 -12.31
C PHE A 557 20.35 10.62 -12.32
N GLU A 558 20.08 11.86 -12.77
CA GLU A 558 21.08 12.91 -13.00
C GLU A 558 22.04 13.10 -11.83
N VAL A 559 21.51 13.37 -10.62
CA VAL A 559 22.31 13.58 -9.41
C VAL A 559 23.22 12.39 -9.11
N GLN A 560 22.69 11.16 -9.24
CA GLN A 560 23.45 9.95 -8.95
C GLN A 560 24.50 9.68 -10.04
N TYR A 561 24.16 9.94 -11.30
CA TYR A 561 25.07 9.81 -12.42
C TYR A 561 26.23 10.79 -12.32
N GLU A 562 25.97 12.06 -11.98
CA GLU A 562 27.01 13.07 -11.78
C GLU A 562 27.98 12.69 -10.67
N ASN A 563 27.46 12.23 -9.53
CA ASN A 563 28.25 11.82 -8.36
C ASN A 563 29.22 10.65 -8.64
N TYR A 564 28.92 9.80 -9.62
CA TYR A 564 29.70 8.60 -9.95
C TYR A 564 30.14 8.53 -11.42
N SER A 565 30.16 9.66 -12.12
CA SER A 565 30.37 9.71 -13.57
C SER A 565 31.71 9.10 -14.00
N ALA A 566 32.77 9.31 -13.22
CA ALA A 566 34.11 8.77 -13.49
C ALA A 566 34.18 7.25 -13.29
N GLU A 567 33.58 6.75 -12.21
CA GLU A 567 33.49 5.32 -11.88
C GLU A 567 32.65 4.57 -12.92
N ILE A 568 31.51 5.15 -13.32
CA ILE A 568 30.63 4.59 -14.36
C ILE A 568 31.37 4.52 -15.69
N ALA A 569 32.05 5.60 -16.10
CA ALA A 569 32.84 5.61 -17.33
C ALA A 569 33.92 4.52 -17.31
N THR A 570 34.65 4.39 -16.19
CA THR A 570 35.69 3.37 -16.01
C THR A 570 35.11 1.95 -16.11
N ALA A 571 33.97 1.69 -15.48
CA ALA A 571 33.31 0.38 -15.51
C ALA A 571 32.80 0.02 -16.91
N LEU A 572 32.24 1.00 -17.64
CA LEU A 572 31.82 0.83 -19.04
C LEU A 572 33.02 0.63 -19.97
N ASP A 573 34.15 1.28 -19.67
CA ASP A 573 35.34 1.20 -20.51
C ASP A 573 36.07 -0.12 -20.40
N ASN A 574 36.29 -0.60 -19.17
CA ASN A 574 37.08 -1.79 -18.86
C ASN A 574 36.29 -3.10 -18.86
N LYS A 575 35.05 -3.11 -19.37
CA LYS A 575 34.14 -4.27 -19.37
C LYS A 575 34.01 -4.92 -17.99
N MET A 576 34.00 -4.11 -16.93
CA MET A 576 33.91 -4.64 -15.56
C MET A 576 32.54 -5.27 -15.34
N VAL A 577 32.52 -6.47 -14.76
CA VAL A 577 31.30 -7.13 -14.32
C VAL A 577 30.81 -6.43 -13.04
N VAL A 578 29.52 -6.11 -12.97
CA VAL A 578 28.93 -5.48 -11.78
C VAL A 578 29.04 -6.44 -10.58
N ASN A 579 29.54 -5.93 -9.46
CA ASN A 579 29.84 -6.72 -8.27
C ASN A 579 29.58 -5.95 -6.97
N ASP A 580 29.81 -6.60 -5.83
CA ASP A 580 29.60 -6.03 -4.48
C ASP A 580 30.49 -4.79 -4.19
N GLU A 581 31.53 -4.50 -4.99
CA GLU A 581 32.43 -3.35 -4.81
C GLU A 581 31.88 -2.06 -5.44
N MET A 582 30.93 -2.16 -6.38
CA MET A 582 30.34 -1.03 -7.11
C MET A 582 29.17 -0.37 -6.36
N GLN A 583 29.40 -0.02 -5.08
CA GLN A 583 28.43 0.66 -4.23
C GLN A 583 28.10 2.05 -4.80
N GLY A 584 26.83 2.34 -4.99
CA GLY A 584 26.28 3.64 -5.40
C GLY A 584 25.91 3.71 -6.88
N TYR A 585 26.60 2.95 -7.74
CA TYR A 585 26.54 3.15 -9.19
C TYR A 585 26.43 1.85 -10.02
N GLY A 586 26.62 0.67 -9.43
CA GLY A 586 26.57 -0.60 -10.17
C GLY A 586 25.26 -0.81 -10.94
N HIS A 587 24.13 -0.40 -10.37
CA HIS A 587 22.83 -0.49 -11.04
C HIS A 587 22.71 0.46 -12.25
N LEU A 588 23.36 1.64 -12.24
CA LEU A 588 23.40 2.56 -13.38
C LEU A 588 24.23 1.97 -14.52
N VAL A 589 25.34 1.28 -14.21
CA VAL A 589 26.15 0.57 -15.22
C VAL A 589 25.29 -0.49 -15.93
N SER A 590 24.56 -1.31 -15.16
CA SER A 590 23.64 -2.29 -15.74
C SER A 590 22.51 -1.64 -16.53
N TYR A 591 21.92 -0.55 -16.02
CA TYR A 591 20.86 0.19 -16.71
C TYR A 591 21.34 0.77 -18.05
N ILE A 592 22.53 1.37 -18.11
CA ILE A 592 23.13 1.91 -19.34
C ILE A 592 23.34 0.80 -20.36
N ARG A 593 24.00 -0.31 -19.96
CA ARG A 593 24.24 -1.45 -20.85
C ARG A 593 22.93 -2.06 -21.36
N GLN A 594 21.93 -2.20 -20.50
CA GLN A 594 20.61 -2.71 -20.86
C GLN A 594 19.83 -1.79 -21.80
N THR A 595 19.95 -0.47 -21.60
CA THR A 595 19.31 0.51 -22.49
C THR A 595 19.96 0.48 -23.87
N VAL A 596 21.29 0.37 -23.94
CA VAL A 596 22.02 0.20 -25.19
C VAL A 596 21.65 -1.11 -25.90
N MET A 597 21.57 -2.22 -25.16
CA MET A 597 21.21 -3.52 -25.72
C MET A 597 19.82 -3.54 -26.37
N ARG A 598 18.85 -2.84 -25.76
CA ARG A 598 17.45 -2.82 -26.22
C ARG A 598 17.20 -1.82 -27.35
N TYR A 599 17.80 -0.64 -27.27
CA TYR A 599 17.40 0.48 -28.12
C TYR A 599 18.46 0.91 -29.13
N ASP A 600 19.69 0.37 -29.06
CA ASP A 600 20.78 0.62 -29.99
C ASP A 600 20.98 2.14 -30.23
N SER A 601 20.82 2.62 -31.47
CA SER A 601 20.88 4.06 -31.81
C SER A 601 19.89 4.96 -31.04
N GLY A 602 18.76 4.43 -30.58
CA GLY A 602 17.78 5.14 -29.75
C GLY A 602 18.17 5.26 -28.28
N ALA A 603 19.21 4.55 -27.83
CA ALA A 603 19.62 4.50 -26.43
C ALA A 603 20.05 5.88 -25.91
N LYS A 604 20.77 6.68 -26.71
CA LYS A 604 21.24 8.01 -26.29
C LYS A 604 20.08 8.90 -25.85
N ALA A 605 19.03 9.00 -26.66
CA ALA A 605 17.88 9.85 -26.34
C ALA A 605 17.18 9.38 -25.06
N ARG A 606 17.05 8.06 -24.86
CA ARG A 606 16.45 7.49 -23.65
C ARG A 606 17.30 7.71 -22.40
N LEU A 607 18.63 7.63 -22.51
CA LEU A 607 19.55 7.92 -21.41
C LEU A 607 19.53 9.41 -21.05
N ASP A 608 19.56 10.29 -22.06
CA ASP A 608 19.47 11.74 -21.86
C ASP A 608 18.15 12.13 -21.16
N ASN A 609 17.03 11.48 -21.50
CA ASN A 609 15.72 11.73 -20.88
C ASN A 609 15.68 11.43 -19.38
N VAL A 610 16.55 10.54 -18.89
CA VAL A 610 16.62 10.18 -17.46
C VAL A 610 17.82 10.82 -16.77
N GLY A 611 18.46 11.82 -17.38
CA GLY A 611 19.60 12.54 -16.80
C GLY A 611 20.94 11.79 -16.89
N ILE A 612 21.05 10.77 -17.73
CA ILE A 612 22.31 10.06 -17.98
C ILE A 612 22.91 10.59 -19.29
N HIS A 613 23.83 11.53 -19.17
CA HIS A 613 24.40 12.23 -20.31
C HIS A 613 25.68 11.56 -20.81
N LEU A 614 25.56 10.85 -21.94
CA LEU A 614 26.68 10.22 -22.66
C LEU A 614 26.85 10.83 -24.06
N THR A 615 28.09 10.95 -24.52
CA THR A 615 28.37 11.39 -25.89
C THR A 615 27.96 10.33 -26.92
N LYS A 616 27.80 10.72 -28.19
CA LYS A 616 27.49 9.77 -29.27
C LYS A 616 28.59 8.73 -29.44
N GLU A 617 29.84 9.15 -29.25
CA GLU A 617 31.04 8.31 -29.34
C GLU A 617 31.07 7.29 -28.20
N GLN A 618 30.71 7.69 -26.97
CA GLN A 618 30.61 6.78 -25.83
C GLN A 618 29.52 5.73 -26.06
N VAL A 619 28.33 6.14 -26.51
CA VAL A 619 27.23 5.20 -26.81
C VAL A 619 27.64 4.22 -27.92
N ALA A 620 28.29 4.70 -28.98
CA ALA A 620 28.80 3.84 -30.05
C ALA A 620 29.86 2.85 -29.53
N ALA A 621 30.77 3.28 -28.66
CA ALA A 621 31.76 2.40 -28.04
C ALA A 621 31.11 1.31 -27.18
N ILE A 622 30.05 1.65 -26.43
CA ILE A 622 29.29 0.68 -25.63
C ILE A 622 28.57 -0.30 -26.56
N ILE A 623 27.92 0.16 -27.64
CA ILE A 623 27.26 -0.70 -28.63
C ILE A 623 28.26 -1.72 -29.20
N LEU A 624 29.45 -1.28 -29.62
CA LEU A 624 30.48 -2.16 -30.15
C LEU A 624 30.86 -3.25 -29.14
N LYS A 625 31.09 -2.87 -27.87
CA LYS A 625 31.41 -3.84 -26.79
C LYS A 625 30.25 -4.78 -26.49
N MET A 626 29.02 -4.30 -26.54
CA MET A 626 27.83 -5.13 -26.32
C MET A 626 27.62 -6.14 -27.45
N ASN A 627 28.00 -5.80 -28.69
CA ASN A 627 27.92 -6.70 -29.84
C ASN A 627 28.96 -7.83 -29.81
N GLU A 628 29.99 -7.74 -28.98
CA GLU A 628 30.98 -8.80 -28.78
C GLU A 628 30.46 -9.92 -27.86
N LEU A 629 29.32 -9.74 -27.20
CA LEU A 629 28.74 -10.74 -26.32
C LEU A 629 28.12 -11.90 -27.11
N GLU A 630 28.28 -13.11 -26.60
CA GLU A 630 27.71 -14.34 -27.17
C GLU A 630 26.24 -14.52 -26.79
N VAL A 631 25.82 -13.96 -25.65
CA VAL A 631 24.42 -14.03 -25.21
C VAL A 631 23.50 -13.28 -26.19
N PRO A 632 22.38 -13.88 -26.64
CA PRO A 632 21.45 -13.21 -27.54
C PRO A 632 20.84 -11.94 -26.94
N ARG A 633 20.69 -10.89 -27.76
CA ARG A 633 20.05 -9.62 -27.34
C ARG A 633 18.63 -9.81 -26.78
N GLU A 634 17.88 -10.78 -27.29
CA GLU A 634 16.53 -11.12 -26.81
C GLU A 634 16.54 -11.59 -25.35
N ILE A 635 17.54 -12.40 -24.96
CA ILE A 635 17.71 -12.87 -23.58
C ILE A 635 18.04 -11.72 -22.64
N CYS A 636 18.90 -10.79 -23.07
CA CYS A 636 19.20 -9.58 -22.32
C CYS A 636 17.96 -8.70 -22.13
N SER A 637 17.17 -8.53 -23.18
CA SER A 637 15.94 -7.74 -23.18
C SER A 637 14.89 -8.32 -22.23
N LYS A 638 14.70 -9.65 -22.23
CA LYS A 638 13.82 -10.37 -21.29
C LYS A 638 14.30 -10.30 -19.83
N ASN A 639 15.56 -9.95 -19.57
CA ASN A 639 16.17 -9.94 -18.24
C ASN A 639 16.72 -8.54 -17.88
N ARG A 640 15.85 -7.53 -17.99
CA ARG A 640 16.12 -6.09 -17.80
C ARG A 640 16.96 -5.73 -16.57
N TYR A 641 16.79 -6.44 -15.45
CA TYR A 641 17.46 -6.16 -14.18
C TYR A 641 18.76 -6.95 -13.95
N TRP A 642 19.25 -7.63 -14.98
CA TRP A 642 20.53 -8.31 -15.00
C TRP A 642 21.54 -7.56 -15.87
N ASP A 643 22.80 -7.50 -15.44
CA ASP A 643 23.85 -6.92 -16.28
C ASP A 643 24.12 -7.81 -17.49
N PRO A 644 24.20 -7.28 -18.72
CA PRO A 644 24.49 -8.08 -19.92
C PRO A 644 25.80 -8.87 -19.84
N MET A 645 26.81 -8.39 -19.10
CA MET A 645 28.07 -9.12 -18.91
C MET A 645 27.86 -10.36 -18.01
N ILE A 646 27.03 -10.25 -16.97
CA ILE A 646 26.68 -11.39 -16.11
C ILE A 646 25.85 -12.40 -16.90
N LEU A 647 24.92 -11.94 -17.73
CA LEU A 647 24.13 -12.81 -18.60
C LEU A 647 25.01 -13.56 -19.60
N ASN A 648 26.02 -12.88 -20.16
CA ASN A 648 27.00 -13.51 -21.04
C ASN A 648 27.77 -14.62 -20.33
N GLU A 649 28.27 -14.37 -19.13
CA GLU A 649 28.96 -15.39 -18.32
C GLU A 649 28.06 -16.61 -18.06
N ILE A 650 26.77 -16.39 -17.72
CA ILE A 650 25.80 -17.48 -17.53
C ILE A 650 25.61 -18.28 -18.82
N TYR A 651 25.54 -17.58 -19.96
CA TYR A 651 25.34 -18.20 -21.28
C TYR A 651 26.54 -19.03 -21.73
N THR A 652 27.76 -18.54 -21.50
CA THR A 652 29.00 -19.21 -21.92
C THR A 652 29.49 -20.26 -20.92
N SER A 653 28.98 -20.26 -19.68
CA SER A 653 29.37 -21.21 -18.65
C SER A 653 28.53 -22.50 -18.68
N ASP A 654 29.17 -23.62 -18.34
CA ASP A 654 28.52 -24.93 -18.23
C ASP A 654 27.78 -25.07 -16.88
N ILE A 655 26.78 -24.21 -16.64
CA ILE A 655 25.93 -24.30 -15.45
C ILE A 655 25.17 -25.62 -15.43
N CYS A 656 25.12 -26.29 -14.28
CA CYS A 656 24.48 -27.59 -14.12
C CYS A 656 22.98 -27.61 -14.49
N ASP A 657 22.48 -28.83 -14.72
CA ASP A 657 21.07 -29.08 -15.01
C ASP A 657 20.13 -28.47 -13.96
N VAL A 658 19.14 -27.71 -14.44
CA VAL A 658 18.02 -27.21 -13.64
C VAL A 658 16.82 -28.18 -13.70
N PRO A 659 15.92 -28.18 -12.70
CA PRO A 659 14.71 -28.99 -12.76
C PRO A 659 13.74 -28.47 -13.82
N ASN A 660 13.10 -29.37 -14.58
CA ASN A 660 12.06 -28.98 -15.54
C ASN A 660 10.67 -28.96 -14.87
N SER A 661 10.48 -29.79 -13.84
CA SER A 661 9.24 -29.91 -13.09
C SER A 661 9.52 -30.22 -11.61
N PRO A 662 8.67 -29.76 -10.67
CA PRO A 662 8.89 -30.04 -9.25
C PRO A 662 8.76 -31.53 -8.89
N ILE A 663 8.16 -32.34 -9.76
CA ILE A 663 8.06 -33.80 -9.59
C ILE A 663 9.22 -34.58 -10.22
N ASP A 664 10.17 -33.89 -10.88
CA ASP A 664 11.33 -34.54 -11.48
C ASP A 664 12.15 -35.33 -10.46
N ARG A 665 12.74 -36.44 -10.93
CA ARG A 665 13.70 -37.20 -10.14
C ARG A 665 14.88 -36.29 -9.79
N LYS A 666 15.19 -36.18 -8.49
CA LYS A 666 16.25 -35.30 -7.95
C LYS A 666 16.04 -33.79 -8.20
N ALA A 667 14.80 -33.32 -8.40
CA ALA A 667 14.51 -31.89 -8.59
C ALA A 667 15.16 -30.99 -7.52
N LYS A 668 15.11 -31.43 -6.25
CA LYS A 668 15.77 -30.77 -5.11
C LYS A 668 17.28 -30.67 -5.28
N ASP A 669 17.94 -31.76 -5.69
CA ASP A 669 19.40 -31.78 -5.82
C ASP A 669 19.83 -30.88 -6.98
N LYS A 670 19.09 -30.90 -8.11
CA LYS A 670 19.30 -29.98 -9.23
C LYS A 670 19.19 -28.51 -8.79
N LEU A 671 18.12 -28.16 -8.08
CA LEU A 671 17.92 -26.81 -7.52
C LEU A 671 19.06 -26.42 -6.56
N ALA A 672 19.47 -27.32 -5.68
CA ALA A 672 20.56 -27.05 -4.73
C ALA A 672 21.91 -26.85 -5.42
N ASN A 673 22.17 -27.58 -6.51
CA ASN A 673 23.41 -27.49 -7.27
C ASN A 673 23.50 -26.17 -8.05
N VAL A 674 22.45 -25.78 -8.78
CA VAL A 674 22.47 -24.51 -9.54
C VAL A 674 22.65 -23.31 -8.61
N LEU A 675 21.99 -23.31 -7.44
CA LEU A 675 22.19 -22.28 -6.43
C LEU A 675 23.59 -22.28 -5.83
N LYS A 676 24.26 -23.44 -5.74
CA LYS A 676 25.65 -23.52 -5.29
C LYS A 676 26.61 -22.95 -6.31
N GLU A 677 26.38 -23.20 -7.59
CA GLU A 677 27.20 -22.68 -8.69
C GLU A 677 27.07 -21.16 -8.80
N LEU A 678 25.83 -20.63 -8.84
CA LEU A 678 25.59 -19.18 -8.87
C LEU A 678 26.25 -18.43 -7.72
N ARG A 679 26.25 -19.03 -6.53
CA ARG A 679 26.90 -18.45 -5.34
C ARG A 679 28.43 -18.48 -5.44
N ASN A 680 28.99 -19.54 -6.00
CA ASN A 680 30.43 -19.78 -6.00
C ASN A 680 31.14 -19.15 -7.21
N ASN A 681 30.42 -18.83 -8.30
CA ASN A 681 30.97 -18.13 -9.46
C ASN A 681 31.15 -16.63 -9.12
N PRO A 682 32.36 -16.06 -9.26
CA PRO A 682 32.64 -14.66 -8.95
C PRO A 682 31.71 -13.66 -9.65
N CYS A 683 31.34 -13.90 -10.91
CA CYS A 683 30.51 -13.01 -11.72
C CYS A 683 29.04 -13.03 -11.32
N THR A 684 28.52 -14.15 -10.82
CA THR A 684 27.10 -14.30 -10.45
C THR A 684 26.85 -14.19 -8.94
N SER A 685 27.90 -14.24 -8.13
CA SER A 685 27.79 -14.21 -6.66
C SER A 685 27.08 -12.97 -6.13
N TYR A 686 27.30 -11.82 -6.76
CA TYR A 686 26.59 -10.56 -6.49
C TYR A 686 25.07 -10.74 -6.65
N MET A 687 24.62 -11.30 -7.77
CA MET A 687 23.20 -11.53 -8.04
C MET A 687 22.61 -12.58 -7.09
N TYR A 688 23.37 -13.63 -6.76
CA TYR A 688 22.95 -14.58 -5.72
C TYR A 688 22.75 -13.90 -4.36
N ASN A 689 23.68 -13.03 -3.95
CA ASN A 689 23.61 -12.29 -2.70
C ASN A 689 22.43 -11.29 -2.68
N LYS A 690 22.15 -10.66 -3.82
CA LYS A 690 21.02 -9.74 -4.02
C LYS A 690 19.67 -10.43 -3.78
N TYR A 691 19.48 -11.62 -4.36
CA TYR A 691 18.19 -12.34 -4.28
C TYR A 691 18.05 -13.29 -3.10
N ILE A 692 19.12 -13.93 -2.61
CA ILE A 692 19.02 -14.91 -1.51
C ILE A 692 19.35 -14.26 -0.16
N PRO A 693 18.40 -14.24 0.82
CA PRO A 693 18.67 -13.71 2.16
C PRO A 693 19.84 -14.43 2.85
N ARG A 694 20.62 -13.68 3.64
CA ARG A 694 21.85 -14.17 4.30
C ARG A 694 21.68 -15.53 4.99
N GLU A 695 20.55 -15.72 5.66
CA GLU A 695 20.19 -16.94 6.40
C GLU A 695 20.13 -18.19 5.52
N TYR A 696 19.73 -18.06 4.26
CA TYR A 696 19.55 -19.17 3.32
C TYR A 696 20.70 -19.31 2.31
N ARG A 697 21.76 -18.50 2.40
CA ARG A 697 22.87 -18.53 1.43
C ARG A 697 23.73 -19.78 1.50
N ASN A 698 23.81 -20.42 2.67
CA ASN A 698 24.79 -21.48 2.96
C ASN A 698 24.23 -22.62 3.82
N GLY A 699 24.93 -23.75 3.79
CA GLY A 699 24.77 -24.84 4.75
C GLY A 699 23.38 -25.47 4.79
N ARG A 700 22.96 -25.86 6.01
CA ARG A 700 21.69 -26.57 6.27
C ARG A 700 20.46 -25.76 5.87
N MET A 701 20.46 -24.45 6.11
CA MET A 701 19.31 -23.59 5.82
C MET A 701 19.02 -23.49 4.32
N ARG A 702 20.06 -23.46 3.47
CA ARG A 702 19.87 -23.54 2.01
C ARG A 702 19.21 -24.86 1.59
N HIS A 703 19.61 -25.98 2.20
CA HIS A 703 19.01 -27.27 1.91
C HIS A 703 17.54 -27.35 2.33
N ILE A 704 17.19 -26.73 3.46
CA ILE A 704 15.79 -26.61 3.93
C ILE A 704 14.99 -25.76 2.92
N MET A 705 15.50 -24.58 2.54
CA MET A 705 14.87 -23.72 1.54
C MET A 705 14.61 -24.48 0.22
N CYS A 706 15.59 -25.24 -0.28
CA CYS A 706 15.41 -26.04 -1.50
C CYS A 706 14.37 -27.16 -1.34
N ASP A 707 14.34 -27.82 -0.17
CA ASP A 707 13.37 -28.87 0.12
C ASP A 707 11.94 -28.32 0.12
N ASP A 708 11.74 -27.22 0.85
CA ASP A 708 10.44 -26.58 0.98
C ASP A 708 10.02 -25.89 -0.32
N ALA A 709 10.96 -25.36 -1.11
CA ALA A 709 10.68 -24.85 -2.46
C ALA A 709 10.07 -25.93 -3.37
N ILE A 710 10.61 -27.14 -3.36
CA ILE A 710 10.08 -28.25 -4.14
C ILE A 710 8.72 -28.70 -3.61
N LYS A 711 8.53 -28.79 -2.29
CA LYS A 711 7.22 -29.14 -1.71
C LYS A 711 6.15 -28.09 -2.01
N TRP A 712 6.53 -26.81 -1.93
CA TRP A 712 5.69 -25.68 -2.27
C TRP A 712 5.25 -25.75 -3.73
N ALA A 713 6.20 -25.90 -4.67
CA ALA A 713 5.91 -26.02 -6.09
C ALA A 713 5.04 -27.24 -6.44
N LYS A 714 5.10 -28.32 -5.63
CA LYS A 714 4.20 -29.48 -5.77
C LYS A 714 2.74 -29.21 -5.35
N GLY A 715 2.43 -28.07 -4.75
CA GLY A 715 1.07 -27.81 -4.25
C GLY A 715 0.79 -28.38 -2.86
N ILE A 716 1.80 -28.71 -2.06
CA ILE A 716 1.57 -29.18 -0.68
C ILE A 716 0.98 -28.03 0.15
N LYS A 717 -0.12 -28.29 0.86
CA LYS A 717 -0.82 -27.29 1.69
C LYS A 717 0.10 -26.68 2.73
N LEU A 718 -0.15 -25.41 3.07
CA LEU A 718 0.65 -24.73 4.08
C LEU A 718 0.63 -25.46 5.42
N CYS A 719 -0.54 -25.94 5.86
CA CYS A 719 -0.66 -26.71 7.10
C CYS A 719 0.12 -28.02 7.09
N ASP A 720 0.33 -28.64 5.92
CA ASP A 720 1.14 -29.85 5.78
C ASP A 720 2.65 -29.54 5.78
N LEU A 721 3.06 -28.43 5.16
CA LEU A 721 4.45 -27.93 5.21
C LEU A 721 4.88 -27.57 6.63
N LEU A 722 3.94 -27.05 7.41
CA LEU A 722 4.14 -26.65 8.78
C LEU A 722 3.91 -27.82 9.77
N LYS A 723 4.02 -29.10 9.37
CA LYS A 723 3.92 -30.24 10.30
C LYS A 723 5.25 -30.55 10.99
N GLY A 724 5.17 -31.18 12.16
CA GLY A 724 6.31 -31.71 12.92
C GLY A 724 6.78 -30.83 14.07
N SER A 725 7.72 -31.36 14.85
CA SER A 725 8.18 -30.80 16.14
C SER A 725 9.02 -29.53 16.02
N TYR A 726 9.46 -29.18 14.80
CA TYR A 726 10.22 -27.94 14.56
C TYR A 726 9.40 -26.68 14.82
N TYR A 727 8.08 -26.75 14.63
CA TYR A 727 7.17 -25.62 14.86
C TYR A 727 6.40 -25.74 16.19
N ASP A 728 6.82 -26.66 17.06
CA ASP A 728 6.34 -26.79 18.43
C ASP A 728 7.27 -26.08 19.42
N GLY A 729 6.80 -25.91 20.66
CA GLY A 729 7.61 -25.32 21.73
C GLY A 729 7.70 -23.79 21.70
N PRO A 730 8.60 -23.20 22.50
CA PRO A 730 8.66 -21.74 22.74
C PRO A 730 8.90 -20.92 21.48
N ASP A 731 9.76 -21.39 20.58
CA ASP A 731 10.14 -20.70 19.34
C ASP A 731 9.27 -21.13 18.13
N GLY A 732 8.30 -22.03 18.35
CA GLY A 732 7.50 -22.62 17.26
C GLY A 732 6.76 -21.58 16.42
N MET A 733 6.25 -20.52 17.05
CA MET A 733 5.59 -19.41 16.35
C MET A 733 6.53 -18.63 15.44
N ASP A 734 7.77 -18.38 15.88
CA ASP A 734 8.79 -17.74 15.06
C ASP A 734 9.18 -18.59 13.87
N HIS A 735 9.31 -19.90 14.08
CA HIS A 735 9.58 -20.84 13.00
C HIS A 735 8.44 -20.85 11.96
N ILE A 736 7.17 -20.76 12.38
CA ILE A 736 6.02 -20.64 11.46
C ILE A 736 6.13 -19.38 10.62
N ASP A 737 6.28 -18.21 11.27
CA ASP A 737 6.35 -16.92 10.58
C ASP A 737 7.54 -16.85 9.61
N ASN A 738 8.70 -17.40 10.00
CA ASN A 738 9.91 -17.43 9.16
C ASN A 738 9.77 -18.39 7.98
N THR A 739 9.16 -19.57 8.15
CA THR A 739 8.91 -20.48 7.03
C THR A 739 7.92 -19.87 6.04
N ILE A 740 6.85 -19.22 6.52
CA ILE A 740 5.90 -18.51 5.66
C ILE A 740 6.61 -17.40 4.88
N ASP A 741 7.44 -16.58 5.54
CA ASP A 741 8.20 -15.49 4.89
C ASP A 741 9.16 -16.04 3.82
N MET A 742 9.86 -17.13 4.13
CA MET A 742 10.74 -17.80 3.19
C MET A 742 9.98 -18.30 1.96
N LEU A 743 8.81 -18.91 2.14
CA LEU A 743 7.96 -19.38 1.04
C LEU A 743 7.44 -18.21 0.19
N GLU A 744 6.84 -17.20 0.83
CA GLU A 744 6.13 -16.09 0.17
C GLU A 744 7.05 -15.00 -0.41
N ARG A 745 8.28 -14.85 0.09
CA ARG A 745 9.21 -13.81 -0.41
C ARG A 745 10.44 -14.37 -1.10
N THR A 746 10.96 -15.50 -0.62
CA THR A 746 12.17 -16.08 -1.20
C THR A 746 11.82 -17.08 -2.28
N VAL A 747 11.00 -18.08 -1.97
CA VAL A 747 10.68 -19.18 -2.91
C VAL A 747 9.75 -18.73 -4.03
N SER A 748 8.68 -17.98 -3.73
CA SER A 748 7.70 -17.57 -4.74
C SER A 748 8.11 -16.32 -5.54
N TYR A 749 9.12 -15.57 -5.09
CA TYR A 749 9.48 -14.30 -5.73
C TYR A 749 10.98 -14.21 -6.07
N LYS A 750 11.87 -14.10 -5.07
CA LYS A 750 13.29 -13.85 -5.35
C LYS A 750 14.01 -15.01 -6.04
N LEU A 751 13.68 -16.25 -5.70
CA LEU A 751 14.27 -17.43 -6.30
C LEU A 751 13.91 -17.57 -7.79
N PRO A 752 12.64 -17.39 -8.21
CA PRO A 752 12.28 -17.29 -9.61
C PRO A 752 13.04 -16.19 -10.36
N LEU A 753 13.16 -14.98 -9.80
CA LEU A 753 13.91 -13.89 -10.43
C LEU A 753 15.41 -14.20 -10.59
N LEU A 754 16.00 -14.89 -9.62
CA LEU A 754 17.39 -15.34 -9.69
C LEU A 754 17.61 -16.38 -10.79
N LEU A 755 16.66 -17.31 -10.94
CA LEU A 755 16.78 -18.44 -11.86
C LEU A 755 16.32 -18.10 -13.29
N LYS A 756 15.49 -17.07 -13.46
CA LYS A 756 14.87 -16.70 -14.74
C LYS A 756 15.85 -16.67 -15.92
N PRO A 757 17.04 -16.03 -15.86
CA PRO A 757 17.95 -16.03 -16.99
C PRO A 757 18.39 -17.43 -17.44
N ILE A 758 18.62 -18.34 -16.49
CA ILE A 758 19.04 -19.71 -16.79
C ILE A 758 17.91 -20.47 -17.51
N TYR A 759 16.65 -20.26 -17.09
CA TYR A 759 15.51 -20.88 -17.74
C TYR A 759 15.27 -20.30 -19.13
N ASP A 760 15.34 -18.98 -19.30
CA ASP A 760 15.21 -18.33 -20.61
C ASP A 760 16.27 -18.86 -21.60
N MET A 761 17.49 -19.17 -21.12
CA MET A 761 18.59 -19.69 -21.95
C MET A 761 18.51 -21.20 -22.20
N LYS A 762 18.19 -22.00 -21.19
CA LYS A 762 18.33 -23.48 -21.24
C LYS A 762 17.01 -24.24 -21.37
N LEU A 763 15.92 -23.75 -20.77
CA LEU A 763 14.62 -24.42 -20.70
C LEU A 763 13.46 -23.41 -20.75
N PRO A 764 13.28 -22.67 -21.87
CA PRO A 764 12.29 -21.59 -21.95
C PRO A 764 10.84 -22.08 -21.82
N GLU A 765 10.57 -23.33 -22.22
CA GLU A 765 9.24 -23.96 -22.13
C GLU A 765 8.94 -24.56 -20.74
N SER A 766 9.88 -24.49 -19.79
CA SER A 766 9.67 -25.07 -18.48
C SER A 766 8.67 -24.26 -17.66
N THR A 767 7.69 -24.96 -17.10
CA THR A 767 6.74 -24.35 -16.16
C THR A 767 7.28 -24.25 -14.74
N PHE A 768 8.48 -24.76 -14.45
CA PHE A 768 9.01 -24.86 -13.08
C PHE A 768 9.02 -23.52 -12.34
N LEU A 769 9.49 -22.44 -12.98
CA LEU A 769 9.50 -21.11 -12.35
C LEU A 769 8.09 -20.62 -12.01
N SER A 770 7.13 -20.81 -12.93
CA SER A 770 5.72 -20.47 -12.66
C SER A 770 5.16 -21.31 -11.50
N THR A 771 5.51 -22.60 -11.40
CA THR A 771 5.07 -23.45 -10.28
C THR A 771 5.67 -23.01 -8.94
N LEU A 772 6.90 -22.49 -8.92
CA LEU A 772 7.50 -21.90 -7.72
C LEU A 772 6.78 -20.62 -7.32
N GLN A 773 6.51 -19.74 -8.28
CA GLN A 773 5.82 -18.47 -8.05
C GLN A 773 4.42 -18.67 -7.47
N VAL A 774 3.66 -19.57 -8.09
CA VAL A 774 2.26 -19.85 -7.73
C VAL A 774 2.15 -20.82 -6.54
N GLY A 775 3.13 -21.70 -6.38
CA GLY A 775 3.12 -22.76 -5.38
C GLY A 775 2.20 -23.93 -5.73
N ALA A 776 1.99 -24.22 -7.01
CA ALA A 776 1.19 -25.35 -7.46
C ALA A 776 1.67 -25.82 -8.84
N ASN A 777 1.63 -27.14 -9.09
CA ASN A 777 1.96 -27.70 -10.41
C ASN A 777 0.73 -28.04 -11.27
N ILE A 778 -0.44 -28.22 -10.65
CA ILE A 778 -1.67 -28.61 -11.36
C ILE A 778 -2.19 -27.39 -12.14
N PRO A 779 -2.39 -27.49 -13.47
CA PRO A 779 -2.83 -26.37 -14.31
C PRO A 779 -4.10 -25.69 -13.81
N GLY A 780 -5.15 -26.46 -13.44
CA GLY A 780 -6.39 -25.89 -12.90
C GLY A 780 -6.20 -25.07 -11.61
N ILE A 781 -5.32 -25.50 -10.70
CA ILE A 781 -5.00 -24.74 -9.47
C ILE A 781 -4.23 -23.47 -9.81
N ARG A 782 -3.27 -23.57 -10.72
CA ARG A 782 -2.48 -22.42 -11.15
C ARG A 782 -3.37 -21.34 -11.77
N HIS A 783 -4.26 -21.74 -12.66
CA HIS A 783 -5.18 -20.81 -13.31
C HIS A 783 -6.11 -20.11 -12.31
N MET A 784 -6.63 -20.85 -11.31
CA MET A 784 -7.38 -20.26 -10.20
C MET A 784 -6.58 -19.18 -9.45
N ILE A 785 -5.29 -19.41 -9.21
CA ILE A 785 -4.43 -18.44 -8.52
C ILE A 785 -4.12 -17.24 -9.42
N GLU A 786 -3.92 -17.45 -10.71
CA GLU A 786 -3.67 -16.41 -11.70
C GLU A 786 -4.86 -15.44 -11.85
N ILE A 787 -6.11 -15.92 -11.71
CA ILE A 787 -7.31 -15.07 -11.65
C ILE A 787 -7.52 -14.40 -10.27
N GLY A 788 -6.61 -14.64 -9.32
CA GLY A 788 -6.56 -13.97 -8.01
C GLY A 788 -7.11 -14.76 -6.83
N ILE A 789 -7.44 -16.05 -6.98
CA ILE A 789 -7.88 -16.88 -5.84
C ILE A 789 -6.66 -17.20 -4.95
N PRO A 790 -6.73 -17.01 -3.62
CA PRO A 790 -5.60 -17.35 -2.75
C PRO A 790 -5.25 -18.83 -2.86
N ARG A 791 -3.95 -19.16 -2.85
CA ARG A 791 -3.42 -20.52 -3.06
C ARG A 791 -4.14 -21.59 -2.25
N GLU A 792 -4.25 -21.44 -0.94
CA GLU A 792 -4.90 -22.44 -0.08
C GLU A 792 -6.38 -22.62 -0.42
N THR A 793 -7.04 -21.54 -0.85
CA THR A 793 -8.43 -21.58 -1.31
C THR A 793 -8.54 -22.28 -2.66
N ALA A 794 -7.60 -22.04 -3.60
CA ALA A 794 -7.56 -22.74 -4.88
C ALA A 794 -7.31 -24.25 -4.71
N ILE A 795 -6.41 -24.66 -3.81
CA ILE A 795 -6.17 -26.07 -3.46
C ILE A 795 -7.42 -26.69 -2.83
N TYR A 796 -8.05 -26.01 -1.86
CA TYR A 796 -9.29 -26.46 -1.23
C TYR A 796 -10.41 -26.67 -2.25
N LEU A 797 -10.61 -25.67 -3.12
CA LEU A 797 -11.59 -25.73 -4.18
C LEU A 797 -11.31 -26.92 -5.06
N TYR A 798 -10.08 -27.08 -5.54
CA TYR A 798 -9.71 -28.21 -6.41
C TYR A 798 -10.09 -29.55 -5.78
N GLU A 799 -9.68 -29.80 -4.54
CA GLU A 799 -9.95 -31.06 -3.85
C GLU A 799 -11.43 -31.33 -3.57
N LYS A 800 -12.22 -30.29 -3.27
CA LYS A 800 -13.63 -30.44 -2.85
C LYS A 800 -14.63 -30.28 -3.98
N CYS A 801 -14.31 -29.49 -4.99
CA CYS A 801 -15.22 -29.07 -6.03
C CYS A 801 -14.85 -29.56 -7.42
N PHE A 802 -13.55 -29.73 -7.74
CA PHE A 802 -13.08 -29.96 -9.11
C PHE A 802 -12.46 -31.35 -9.32
N ALA A 803 -11.98 -32.04 -8.27
CA ALA A 803 -11.28 -33.33 -8.39
C ALA A 803 -12.13 -34.47 -9.03
N SER A 804 -13.44 -34.29 -9.15
CA SER A 804 -14.36 -35.25 -9.78
C SER A 804 -14.67 -34.96 -11.24
N GLU A 805 -14.14 -33.88 -11.83
CA GLU A 805 -14.44 -33.46 -13.22
C GLU A 805 -13.28 -33.78 -14.17
N GLU A 806 -13.58 -34.26 -15.38
CA GLU A 806 -12.58 -34.52 -16.43
C GLU A 806 -12.10 -33.21 -17.10
N GLY A 807 -10.82 -33.13 -17.48
CA GLY A 807 -10.26 -32.03 -18.28
C GLY A 807 -9.59 -30.88 -17.51
N TRP A 808 -9.43 -31.01 -16.19
CA TRP A 808 -8.76 -30.02 -15.33
C TRP A 808 -7.23 -30.18 -15.25
N GLU A 809 -6.72 -31.21 -15.92
CA GLU A 809 -5.29 -31.45 -16.14
C GLU A 809 -4.71 -30.62 -17.30
N ASP A 810 -5.59 -29.97 -18.09
CA ASP A 810 -5.26 -29.08 -19.22
C ASP A 810 -5.55 -27.60 -18.92
N GLU A 811 -5.30 -26.71 -19.88
CA GLU A 811 -5.57 -25.27 -19.77
C GLU A 811 -7.08 -25.02 -19.70
N VAL A 812 -7.57 -24.56 -18.55
CA VAL A 812 -9.02 -24.39 -18.31
C VAL A 812 -9.46 -22.96 -18.57
N GLU A 813 -10.58 -22.77 -19.27
CA GLU A 813 -11.15 -21.45 -19.48
C GLU A 813 -11.62 -20.82 -18.15
N GLU A 814 -11.24 -19.56 -17.91
CA GLU A 814 -11.65 -18.79 -16.72
C GLU A 814 -13.18 -18.78 -16.52
N LYS A 815 -13.94 -18.74 -17.63
CA LYS A 815 -15.41 -18.77 -17.60
C LYS A 815 -15.94 -20.04 -16.92
N LYS A 816 -15.32 -21.20 -17.16
CA LYS A 816 -15.72 -22.48 -16.55
C LYS A 816 -15.46 -22.46 -15.05
N ILE A 817 -14.29 -21.96 -14.63
CA ILE A 817 -13.96 -21.79 -13.20
C ILE A 817 -14.99 -20.91 -12.50
N ARG A 818 -15.26 -19.73 -13.05
CA ARG A 818 -16.21 -18.78 -12.46
C ARG A 818 -17.61 -19.36 -12.35
N GLN A 819 -18.08 -20.06 -13.39
CA GLN A 819 -19.39 -20.69 -13.37
C GLN A 819 -19.49 -21.77 -12.30
N LEU A 820 -18.51 -22.67 -12.20
CA LEU A 820 -18.54 -23.73 -11.18
C LEU A 820 -18.48 -23.16 -9.76
N ILE A 821 -17.64 -22.14 -9.53
CA ILE A 821 -17.57 -21.45 -8.24
C ILE A 821 -18.92 -20.83 -7.90
N LYS A 822 -19.58 -20.19 -8.86
CA LYS A 822 -20.90 -19.58 -8.67
C LYS A 822 -21.97 -20.62 -8.32
N ASP A 823 -21.95 -21.77 -8.98
CA ASP A 823 -22.93 -22.84 -8.76
C ASP A 823 -22.78 -23.46 -7.37
N LYS A 824 -21.55 -23.62 -6.88
CA LYS A 824 -21.26 -24.20 -5.54
C LYS A 824 -21.11 -23.17 -4.42
N PHE A 825 -21.20 -21.87 -4.71
CA PHE A 825 -20.80 -20.80 -3.78
C PHE A 825 -21.48 -20.89 -2.40
N ASN A 826 -22.79 -21.15 -2.38
CA ASN A 826 -23.59 -21.19 -1.16
C ASN A 826 -23.28 -22.41 -0.27
N GLU A 827 -22.62 -23.44 -0.81
CA GLU A 827 -22.21 -24.65 -0.09
C GLU A 827 -20.83 -24.50 0.57
N LEU A 828 -20.05 -23.49 0.16
CA LEU A 828 -18.70 -23.28 0.65
C LEU A 828 -18.70 -22.71 2.07
N PRO A 829 -17.67 -22.99 2.91
CA PRO A 829 -17.52 -22.33 4.21
C PRO A 829 -17.46 -20.80 4.08
N TYR A 830 -18.00 -20.08 5.07
CA TYR A 830 -18.08 -18.61 5.04
C TYR A 830 -16.74 -17.92 4.73
N TRP A 831 -15.63 -18.35 5.36
CA TRP A 831 -14.32 -17.74 5.11
C TRP A 831 -13.73 -18.08 3.74
N ILE A 832 -14.18 -19.14 3.09
CA ILE A 832 -13.90 -19.41 1.68
C ILE A 832 -14.75 -18.50 0.79
N GLN A 833 -16.05 -18.35 1.08
CA GLN A 833 -16.94 -17.42 0.38
C GLN A 833 -16.40 -15.98 0.40
N VAL A 834 -15.94 -15.51 1.56
CA VAL A 834 -15.33 -14.18 1.74
C VAL A 834 -14.21 -13.94 0.73
N GLN A 835 -13.39 -14.95 0.47
CA GLN A 835 -12.25 -14.85 -0.44
C GLN A 835 -12.63 -14.92 -1.92
N LEU A 836 -13.87 -15.31 -2.24
CA LEU A 836 -14.38 -15.50 -3.60
C LEU A 836 -15.44 -14.46 -3.99
N ASN A 837 -15.93 -13.65 -3.03
CA ASN A 837 -16.97 -12.62 -3.26
C ASN A 837 -16.68 -11.70 -4.45
N TYR A 838 -15.42 -11.36 -4.70
CA TYR A 838 -15.04 -10.46 -5.80
C TYR A 838 -15.17 -11.12 -7.19
N LEU A 839 -15.30 -12.44 -7.26
CA LEU A 839 -15.42 -13.20 -8.51
C LEU A 839 -16.88 -13.38 -8.98
N ILE A 840 -17.87 -13.12 -8.12
CA ILE A 840 -19.30 -13.44 -8.29
C ILE A 840 -20.18 -12.17 -8.27
#